data_AF-A0A8G1U8R9-F1
#
_entry.id   AF-A0A8G1U8R9-F1
#
_cell.length_a   1.000
_cell.length_b   1.000
_cell.length_c   1.000
_cell.angle_alpha   90.00
_cell.angle_beta   90.00
_cell.angle_gamma   90.00
#
_symmetry.space_group_name_H-M   'P 1'
#
loop_
_entity.id
_entity.type
_entity.pdbx_description
1 polymer ?
#
loop_
_entity_poly.entity_id
_entity_poly.type
_entity_poly.pdbx_seq_one_letter_code
_entity_poly.pdbx_strand_id
1 'polypeptide(L)'
;MVELAEPEGAVNVNASVEAATTAAESLGLELVSSIEHIDQLGWTAFSCNPSDLGLPSTVDGTNGHVIASAGGSLWEATAAGDLSHEVEQALRWESLVVRRPRSPDEIGRAQLWQHTLLDRTVAYFGENTATRIANGPTVLWLTGDDGELADCLAFWNVRALRPLRFAAVPMYLLPATQLKDWAGFPEQLASQLRRLDEFSVDVVMTSRSLDFTVLDEVAAYLGLHKPTEDGLVLKHDLPRTESLRTAPFTYLNRRDATVFSSFTRIYGEQCYVDVPVVQDKITLRFTSPVPFSSTVNVLIGFEGAPFAALPKTDSVARLVDRNARWRNGAIELATFVRQECRLELNVPTLASAGAALLTERTERYEVSEKGAVGVGLTDDAAMSVLSASGVLESIQRLTTPRTEHMAKALRRLLPNTQDDLSEAEREFVERWGSRSERVFKSSASLGYGTHADAADRLERLAGISWVERGLTIKCAACGISSFLPLSRVPERGPGTCPGCDTLGGYVGSTQGPTLFYRLDSRIDRASDQGVLPHLLTIAALSRRFERSWFLPGLDLWFPGQPKKSEADLFGIADGKVITGEVKASGASFTEPGQIEKDLNIAAGLNADIYVMAAITPIPNDAQTLAEARSKERGIEIMIMGPAELCM
;
A
#
# COMPACT_ATOMS: atom_id res chain seq x y z
N MET A 1 -2.57 12.91 19.13
CA MET A 1 -4.00 12.55 19.26
C MET A 1 -4.64 12.31 17.89
N VAL A 2 -4.57 13.27 16.96
CA VAL A 2 -5.04 13.09 15.57
C VAL A 2 -4.42 11.84 14.93
N GLU A 3 -3.09 11.69 15.02
CA GLU A 3 -2.36 10.50 14.54
C GLU A 3 -2.82 9.18 15.17
N LEU A 4 -3.42 9.22 16.37
CA LEU A 4 -3.88 8.00 17.07
C LEU A 4 -5.32 7.61 16.67
N ALA A 5 -6.10 8.55 16.15
CA ALA A 5 -7.50 8.33 15.78
C ALA A 5 -7.74 8.30 14.28
N GLU A 6 -6.71 8.63 13.48
CA GLU A 6 -6.72 8.56 12.01
C GLU A 6 -8.00 9.14 11.36
N PRO A 7 -8.42 10.38 11.71
CA PRO A 7 -9.70 10.92 11.26
C PRO A 7 -9.76 11.13 9.74
N GLU A 8 -10.97 11.11 9.18
CA GLU A 8 -11.18 11.16 7.73
C GLU A 8 -10.78 12.48 7.06
N GLY A 9 -10.92 13.59 7.79
CA GLY A 9 -10.59 14.92 7.32
C GLY A 9 -10.64 15.94 8.46
N ALA A 10 -10.21 17.16 8.16
CA ALA A 10 -10.27 18.31 9.05
C ALA A 10 -11.38 19.26 8.60
N VAL A 11 -12.11 19.86 9.55
CA VAL A 11 -13.17 20.82 9.27
C VAL A 11 -12.83 22.15 9.93
N ASN A 12 -12.75 23.21 9.13
CA ASN A 12 -12.56 24.55 9.66
C ASN A 12 -13.87 25.08 10.22
N VAL A 13 -13.91 25.29 11.54
CA VAL A 13 -15.07 25.85 12.24
C VAL A 13 -14.96 27.36 12.38
N ASN A 14 -13.78 27.88 12.74
CA ASN A 14 -13.59 29.30 13.07
C ASN A 14 -12.15 29.81 12.95
N ALA A 15 -11.23 29.02 12.36
CA ALA A 15 -9.87 29.47 12.12
C ALA A 15 -9.77 30.24 10.80
N SER A 16 -8.69 31.03 10.64
CA SER A 16 -8.37 31.59 9.33
C SER A 16 -8.09 30.46 8.35
N VAL A 17 -8.46 30.64 7.08
CA VAL A 17 -8.26 29.62 6.02
C VAL A 17 -6.80 29.20 5.93
N GLU A 18 -5.86 30.15 6.07
CA GLU A 18 -4.43 29.87 6.06
C GLU A 18 -4.01 28.95 7.23
N ALA A 19 -4.41 29.29 8.47
CA ALA A 19 -4.06 28.49 9.64
C ALA A 19 -4.69 27.09 9.57
N ALA A 20 -5.94 27.00 9.11
CA ALA A 20 -6.62 25.72 8.92
C ALA A 20 -5.93 24.86 7.84
N THR A 21 -5.50 25.48 6.74
CA THR A 21 -4.79 24.79 5.64
C THR A 21 -3.46 24.25 6.14
N THR A 22 -2.64 25.08 6.79
CA THR A 22 -1.36 24.65 7.36
C THR A 22 -1.53 23.54 8.39
N ALA A 23 -2.57 23.61 9.24
CA ALA A 23 -2.85 22.57 10.21
C ALA A 23 -3.26 21.25 9.53
N ALA A 24 -4.15 21.31 8.53
CA ALA A 24 -4.59 20.13 7.78
C ALA A 24 -3.44 19.48 6.99
N GLU A 25 -2.62 20.27 6.31
CA GLU A 25 -1.42 19.80 5.59
C GLU A 25 -0.42 19.14 6.53
N SER A 26 -0.15 19.73 7.69
CA SER A 26 0.78 19.14 8.66
C SER A 26 0.27 17.84 9.29
N LEU A 27 -1.04 17.61 9.27
CA LEU A 27 -1.70 16.38 9.72
C LEU A 27 -1.96 15.39 8.57
N GLY A 28 -1.69 15.77 7.32
CA GLY A 28 -2.01 14.96 6.13
C GLY A 28 -3.51 14.76 5.90
N LEU A 29 -4.34 15.72 6.29
CA LEU A 29 -5.80 15.63 6.20
C LEU A 29 -6.36 16.53 5.10
N GLU A 30 -7.43 16.08 4.45
CA GLU A 30 -8.24 16.94 3.59
C GLU A 30 -8.96 18.00 4.43
N LEU A 31 -8.93 19.25 4.00
CA LEU A 31 -9.59 20.35 4.69
C LEU A 31 -10.94 20.69 4.05
N VAL A 32 -12.00 20.61 4.84
CA VAL A 32 -13.26 21.32 4.57
C VAL A 32 -13.10 22.75 5.08
N SER A 33 -13.11 23.71 4.15
CA SER A 33 -12.83 25.13 4.42
C SER A 33 -13.85 25.85 5.31
N SER A 34 -15.07 25.29 5.44
CA SER A 34 -16.15 25.76 6.30
C SER A 34 -17.04 24.59 6.74
N ILE A 35 -17.49 24.61 7.99
CA ILE A 35 -18.45 23.63 8.54
C ILE A 35 -19.74 23.53 7.71
N GLU A 36 -20.15 24.61 7.02
CA GLU A 36 -21.34 24.63 6.16
C GLU A 36 -21.23 23.67 4.94
N HIS A 37 -20.01 23.32 4.56
CA HIS A 37 -19.73 22.44 3.41
C HIS A 37 -19.34 21.02 3.83
N ILE A 38 -19.45 20.66 5.11
CA ILE A 38 -19.00 19.36 5.64
C ILE A 38 -19.65 18.17 4.91
N ASP A 39 -20.90 18.33 4.49
CA ASP A 39 -21.69 17.31 3.79
C ASP A 39 -21.66 17.46 2.25
N GLN A 40 -20.90 18.41 1.72
CA GLN A 40 -20.94 18.77 0.28
C GLN A 40 -19.65 18.45 -0.46
N LEU A 41 -18.51 18.45 0.23
CA LEU A 41 -17.18 18.37 -0.38
C LEU A 41 -16.33 17.31 0.29
N GLY A 42 -15.46 16.70 -0.52
CA GLY A 42 -14.42 15.78 -0.06
C GLY A 42 -14.95 14.45 0.48
N TRP A 43 -14.05 13.72 1.13
CA TRP A 43 -14.38 12.42 1.73
C TRP A 43 -15.28 12.53 2.97
N THR A 44 -15.26 13.67 3.66
CA THR A 44 -16.09 13.92 4.85
C THR A 44 -17.60 13.96 4.53
N ALA A 45 -17.96 14.27 3.29
CA ALA A 45 -19.34 14.23 2.80
C ALA A 45 -19.93 12.81 2.76
N PHE A 46 -19.08 11.78 2.85
CA PHE A 46 -19.49 10.38 2.91
C PHE A 46 -19.66 9.88 4.36
N SER A 47 -20.22 10.74 5.20
CA SER A 47 -20.72 10.40 6.53
C SER A 47 -22.24 10.26 6.51
N CYS A 48 -22.79 9.51 7.46
CA CYS A 48 -24.24 9.28 7.55
C CYS A 48 -24.88 10.24 8.55
N ASN A 49 -26.06 10.77 8.20
CA ASN A 49 -26.82 11.60 9.13
C ASN A 49 -27.43 10.70 10.24
N PRO A 50 -27.42 11.12 11.52
CA PRO A 50 -28.00 10.32 12.61
C PRO A 50 -29.48 9.95 12.40
N SER A 51 -30.23 10.73 11.62
CA SER A 51 -31.63 10.45 11.28
C SER A 51 -31.82 9.33 10.26
N ASP A 52 -30.78 8.95 9.52
CA ASP A 52 -30.82 7.86 8.55
C ASP A 52 -30.45 6.49 9.16
N LEU A 53 -30.14 6.47 10.46
CA LEU A 53 -29.77 5.26 11.20
C LEU A 53 -31.01 4.64 11.88
N GLY A 54 -31.18 3.33 11.79
CA GLY A 54 -32.23 2.58 12.51
C GLY A 54 -32.04 2.69 14.03
N LEU A 55 -33.11 2.94 14.78
CA LEU A 55 -33.03 3.32 16.20
C LEU A 55 -33.29 2.15 17.17
N PRO A 56 -32.53 2.03 18.27
CA PRO A 56 -33.02 1.39 19.49
C PRO A 56 -34.06 2.30 20.17
N SER A 57 -35.10 1.72 20.77
CA SER A 57 -36.05 2.48 21.60
C SER A 57 -35.37 3.05 22.84
N THR A 58 -35.68 4.31 23.21
CA THR A 58 -35.29 4.88 24.51
C THR A 58 -35.92 4.06 25.65
N VAL A 59 -35.14 3.73 26.68
CA VAL A 59 -35.55 2.84 27.78
C VAL A 59 -36.53 3.53 28.75
N ASP A 60 -36.57 4.86 28.74
CA ASP A 60 -37.29 5.69 29.72
C ASP A 60 -38.72 6.08 29.30
N GLY A 61 -39.20 5.61 28.14
CA GLY A 61 -40.51 6.00 27.61
C GLY A 61 -40.59 7.49 27.24
N THR A 62 -39.47 8.21 27.19
CA THR A 62 -39.43 9.57 26.67
C THR A 62 -39.39 9.50 25.15
N ASN A 63 -40.34 10.18 24.51
CA ASN A 63 -40.46 10.29 23.06
C ASN A 63 -39.34 11.20 22.50
N GLY A 64 -38.05 10.87 22.66
CA GLY A 64 -36.95 11.49 21.90
C GLY A 64 -35.68 11.89 22.67
N HIS A 65 -34.59 12.03 21.91
CA HIS A 65 -33.27 12.46 22.38
C HIS A 65 -33.26 13.94 22.79
N VAL A 66 -32.50 14.26 23.83
CA VAL A 66 -32.35 15.64 24.32
C VAL A 66 -31.33 16.39 23.47
N ILE A 67 -31.71 17.57 22.97
CA ILE A 67 -30.84 18.58 22.35
C ILE A 67 -30.77 19.82 23.25
N ALA A 68 -29.89 20.77 22.99
CA ALA A 68 -29.76 21.99 23.81
C ALA A 68 -31.05 22.82 23.93
N SER A 69 -31.16 23.73 24.90
CA SER A 69 -32.27 24.69 24.92
C SER A 69 -32.15 25.69 23.76
N ALA A 70 -33.28 26.18 23.24
CA ALA A 70 -33.26 27.25 22.23
C ALA A 70 -32.67 28.53 22.83
N GLY A 71 -31.52 28.98 22.31
CA GLY A 71 -30.76 30.08 22.91
C GLY A 71 -30.12 29.75 24.26
N GLY A 72 -29.94 28.45 24.55
CA GLY A 72 -29.27 27.97 25.75
C GLY A 72 -27.78 28.32 25.80
N SER A 73 -27.16 28.00 26.93
CA SER A 73 -25.74 28.23 27.18
C SER A 73 -24.85 27.32 26.31
N LEU A 74 -23.57 27.69 26.13
CA LEU A 74 -22.67 26.95 25.25
C LEU A 74 -22.42 25.51 25.72
N TRP A 75 -22.40 25.27 27.03
CA TRP A 75 -22.19 23.92 27.56
C TRP A 75 -23.35 22.99 27.22
N GLU A 76 -24.59 23.49 27.12
CA GLU A 76 -25.75 22.70 26.73
C GLU A 76 -25.59 22.18 25.29
N ALA A 77 -25.23 23.06 24.36
CA ALA A 77 -24.95 22.70 22.96
C ALA A 77 -23.76 21.73 22.85
N THR A 78 -22.74 21.93 23.67
CA THR A 78 -21.54 21.09 23.68
C THR A 78 -21.82 19.69 24.27
N ALA A 79 -22.69 19.61 25.28
CA ALA A 79 -23.03 18.37 25.96
C ALA A 79 -24.09 17.56 25.22
N ALA A 80 -25.14 18.22 24.71
CA ALA A 80 -26.30 17.55 24.12
C ALA A 80 -26.30 17.53 22.59
N GLY A 81 -25.57 18.43 21.95
CA GLY A 81 -25.74 18.77 20.53
C GLY A 81 -26.93 19.71 20.32
N ASP A 82 -26.95 20.36 19.16
CA ASP A 82 -28.04 21.25 18.75
C ASP A 82 -28.35 21.08 17.25
N LEU A 83 -29.54 21.51 16.86
CA LEU A 83 -30.04 21.57 15.49
C LEU A 83 -30.53 22.99 15.21
N SER A 84 -30.32 23.46 13.98
CA SER A 84 -30.99 24.68 13.53
C SER A 84 -32.50 24.48 13.53
N HIS A 85 -33.25 25.58 13.63
CA HIS A 85 -34.71 25.53 13.66
C HIS A 85 -35.28 24.88 12.40
N GLU A 86 -34.68 25.16 11.24
CA GLU A 86 -35.06 24.58 9.96
C GLU A 86 -34.84 23.07 9.94
N VAL A 87 -33.72 22.58 10.48
CA VAL A 87 -33.42 21.15 10.54
C VAL A 87 -34.35 20.45 11.53
N GLU A 88 -34.59 21.04 12.71
CA GLU A 88 -35.52 20.49 13.71
C GLU A 88 -36.94 20.32 13.13
N GLN A 89 -37.42 21.28 12.32
CA GLN A 89 -38.71 21.17 11.65
C GLN A 89 -38.72 20.15 10.50
N ALA A 90 -37.58 19.98 9.82
CA ALA A 90 -37.45 19.06 8.70
C ALA A 90 -37.29 17.59 9.14
N LEU A 91 -36.91 17.34 10.40
CA LEU A 91 -36.80 15.99 10.95
C LEU A 91 -38.14 15.26 10.92
N ARG A 92 -38.15 14.10 10.27
CA ARG A 92 -39.32 13.22 10.27
C ARG A 92 -39.36 12.49 11.60
N TRP A 93 -40.47 12.59 12.32
CA TRP A 93 -40.63 11.93 13.62
C TRP A 93 -40.49 10.40 13.55
N GLU A 94 -40.72 9.83 12.37
CA GLU A 94 -40.56 8.40 12.10
C GLU A 94 -39.08 7.97 12.04
N SER A 95 -38.14 8.91 11.84
CA SER A 95 -36.71 8.62 11.65
C SER A 95 -35.84 9.03 12.83
N LEU A 96 -36.14 10.16 13.49
CA LEU A 96 -35.45 10.60 14.70
C LEU A 96 -36.35 11.51 15.51
N VAL A 97 -36.60 11.15 16.77
CA VAL A 97 -37.35 12.00 17.69
C VAL A 97 -36.36 12.76 18.57
N VAL A 98 -36.48 14.09 18.58
CA VAL A 98 -35.69 14.98 19.43
C VAL A 98 -36.61 15.86 20.26
N ARG A 99 -36.11 16.35 21.39
CA ARG A 99 -36.81 17.31 22.24
C ARG A 99 -35.84 18.27 22.92
N ARG A 100 -36.31 19.49 23.17
CA ARG A 100 -35.65 20.48 24.03
C ARG A 100 -35.87 20.11 25.52
N PRO A 101 -34.93 20.42 26.43
CA PRO A 101 -35.09 20.17 27.86
C PRO A 101 -36.09 21.15 28.48
N ARG A 102 -36.71 20.77 29.61
CA ARG A 102 -37.55 21.67 30.42
C ARG A 102 -36.73 22.49 31.41
N SER A 103 -35.57 21.99 31.79
CA SER A 103 -34.63 22.59 32.73
C SER A 103 -33.21 22.09 32.43
N PRO A 104 -32.16 22.87 32.78
CA PRO A 104 -30.77 22.50 32.49
C PRO A 104 -30.34 21.14 33.08
N ASP A 105 -30.91 20.71 34.21
CA ASP A 105 -30.60 19.43 34.82
C ASP A 105 -31.01 18.23 33.95
N GLU A 106 -32.02 18.38 33.07
CA GLU A 106 -32.41 17.32 32.14
C GLU A 106 -31.28 16.97 31.16
N ILE A 107 -30.43 17.93 30.77
CA ILE A 107 -29.26 17.65 29.90
C ILE A 107 -28.21 16.85 30.68
N GLY A 108 -27.92 17.25 31.91
CA GLY A 108 -27.00 16.52 32.79
C GLY A 108 -27.44 15.06 32.98
N ARG A 109 -28.74 14.85 33.22
CA ARG A 109 -29.31 13.50 33.36
C ARG A 109 -29.32 12.74 32.04
N ALA A 110 -29.63 13.39 30.93
CA ALA A 110 -29.61 12.75 29.61
C ALA A 110 -28.21 12.22 29.27
N GLN A 111 -27.15 12.94 29.63
CA GLN A 111 -25.76 12.46 29.48
C GLN A 111 -25.50 11.17 30.28
N LEU A 112 -25.96 11.08 31.53
CA LEU A 112 -25.77 9.88 32.37
C LEU A 112 -26.37 8.60 31.76
N TRP A 113 -27.43 8.76 30.96
CA TRP A 113 -28.14 7.66 30.30
C TRP A 113 -27.88 7.58 28.80
N GLN A 114 -26.96 8.39 28.26
CA GLN A 114 -26.64 8.46 26.83
C GLN A 114 -27.85 8.80 25.94
N HIS A 115 -28.76 9.64 26.44
CA HIS A 115 -30.00 10.06 25.78
C HIS A 115 -29.86 11.42 25.06
N THR A 116 -28.65 11.95 24.91
CA THR A 116 -28.42 13.16 24.12
C THR A 116 -28.40 12.86 22.62
N LEU A 117 -28.72 13.85 21.76
CA LEU A 117 -28.54 13.70 20.31
C LEU A 117 -27.07 13.44 19.95
N LEU A 118 -26.17 14.05 20.70
CA LEU A 118 -24.74 13.93 20.51
C LEU A 118 -24.19 12.54 20.89
N ASP A 119 -24.81 11.83 21.83
CA ASP A 119 -24.52 10.41 22.05
C ASP A 119 -25.10 9.52 20.95
N ARG A 120 -26.18 9.96 20.29
CA ARG A 120 -26.72 9.28 19.11
C ARG A 120 -25.78 9.34 17.90
N THR A 121 -24.97 10.40 17.73
CA THR A 121 -24.05 10.50 16.58
C THR A 121 -22.96 9.43 16.57
N VAL A 122 -22.69 8.80 17.72
CA VAL A 122 -21.75 7.68 17.83
C VAL A 122 -22.44 6.33 18.01
N ALA A 123 -23.77 6.31 18.11
CA ALA A 123 -24.51 5.06 18.17
C ALA A 123 -24.41 4.35 16.80
N TYR A 124 -23.81 3.18 16.80
CA TYR A 124 -23.35 2.40 15.62
C TYR A 124 -22.05 2.88 14.96
N PHE A 125 -21.38 3.89 15.52
CA PHE A 125 -19.96 4.08 15.28
C PHE A 125 -19.22 3.10 16.21
N GLY A 126 -18.94 1.91 15.69
CA GLY A 126 -18.13 0.93 16.42
C GLY A 126 -16.67 1.36 16.55
N GLU A 127 -15.89 0.53 17.25
CA GLU A 127 -14.45 0.47 17.08
C GLU A 127 -14.14 -0.92 16.52
N ASN A 128 -13.54 -0.93 15.33
CA ASN A 128 -13.12 -2.16 14.67
C ASN A 128 -11.87 -2.70 15.36
N THR A 129 -10.85 -1.84 15.49
CA THR A 129 -9.57 -2.19 16.11
C THR A 129 -9.18 -1.09 17.09
N ALA A 130 -8.59 -1.49 18.22
CA ALA A 130 -7.93 -0.56 19.13
C ALA A 130 -6.71 -1.25 19.77
N THR A 131 -5.63 -0.51 19.97
CA THR A 131 -4.55 -0.96 20.87
C THR A 131 -5.12 -1.17 22.27
N ARG A 132 -4.70 -2.24 22.97
CA ARG A 132 -5.26 -2.65 24.26
C ARG A 132 -5.36 -1.47 25.23
N ILE A 133 -6.58 -1.10 25.59
CA ILE A 133 -6.90 -0.04 26.55
C ILE A 133 -7.63 -0.65 27.76
N ALA A 134 -7.35 -0.13 28.96
CA ALA A 134 -8.10 -0.48 30.16
C ALA A 134 -9.35 0.41 30.30
N ASN A 135 -10.38 -0.12 30.95
CA ASN A 135 -11.47 0.72 31.45
C ASN A 135 -10.92 1.83 32.35
N GLY A 136 -11.59 2.97 32.36
CA GLY A 136 -11.12 4.16 33.07
C GLY A 136 -12.16 4.78 34.00
N PRO A 137 -11.70 5.71 34.86
CA PRO A 137 -12.59 6.52 35.70
C PRO A 137 -13.61 7.29 34.85
N THR A 138 -14.70 7.71 35.47
CA THR A 138 -15.61 8.68 34.86
C THR A 138 -14.89 10.02 34.78
N VAL A 139 -14.92 10.70 33.64
CA VAL A 139 -14.40 12.06 33.49
C VAL A 139 -15.56 13.04 33.68
N LEU A 140 -15.50 13.86 34.73
CA LEU A 140 -16.37 15.01 34.92
C LEU A 140 -15.64 16.26 34.48
N TRP A 141 -16.03 16.78 33.31
CA TRP A 141 -15.56 18.07 32.83
C TRP A 141 -16.48 19.16 33.39
N LEU A 142 -15.92 20.06 34.19
CA LEU A 142 -16.65 21.17 34.78
C LEU A 142 -16.35 22.47 34.04
N THR A 143 -17.38 23.28 33.85
CA THR A 143 -17.27 24.61 33.23
C THR A 143 -18.17 25.62 33.95
N GLY A 144 -18.01 26.90 33.63
CA GLY A 144 -18.92 27.95 34.11
C GLY A 144 -20.35 27.76 33.59
N ASP A 145 -21.30 28.44 34.22
CA ASP A 145 -22.75 28.27 33.93
C ASP A 145 -23.14 28.59 32.48
N ASP A 146 -22.40 29.50 31.82
CA ASP A 146 -22.61 29.84 30.40
C ASP A 146 -21.81 28.93 29.44
N GLY A 147 -20.91 28.08 29.96
CA GLY A 147 -20.02 27.23 29.19
C GLY A 147 -18.82 27.99 28.62
N GLU A 148 -17.69 27.94 29.32
CA GLU A 148 -16.45 28.57 28.85
C GLU A 148 -15.95 27.88 27.57
N LEU A 149 -15.63 28.68 26.54
CA LEU A 149 -15.26 28.17 25.22
C LEU A 149 -14.07 27.20 25.29
N ALA A 150 -13.08 27.48 26.15
CA ALA A 150 -11.90 26.65 26.31
C ALA A 150 -12.24 25.24 26.86
N ASP A 151 -13.21 25.14 27.77
CA ASP A 151 -13.69 23.87 28.29
C ASP A 151 -14.52 23.13 27.25
N CYS A 152 -15.44 23.84 26.61
CA CYS A 152 -16.37 23.25 25.66
C CYS A 152 -15.60 22.65 24.46
N LEU A 153 -14.64 23.38 23.90
CA LEU A 153 -13.79 22.89 22.82
C LEU A 153 -12.91 21.72 23.25
N ALA A 154 -12.30 21.80 24.44
CA ALA A 154 -11.44 20.73 24.93
C ALA A 154 -12.23 19.45 25.22
N PHE A 155 -13.42 19.57 25.83
CA PHE A 155 -14.35 18.45 26.02
C PHE A 155 -14.75 17.85 24.68
N TRP A 156 -15.16 18.66 23.70
CA TRP A 156 -15.58 18.16 22.38
C TRP A 156 -14.49 17.33 21.70
N ASN A 157 -13.26 17.85 21.70
CA ASN A 157 -12.10 17.18 21.11
C ASN A 157 -11.75 15.88 21.84
N VAL A 158 -11.77 15.86 23.18
CA VAL A 158 -11.46 14.65 23.96
C VAL A 158 -12.59 13.62 23.85
N ARG A 159 -13.85 14.07 23.86
CA ARG A 159 -15.02 13.21 23.73
C ARG A 159 -15.07 12.52 22.36
N ALA A 160 -14.74 13.23 21.28
CA ALA A 160 -14.64 12.62 19.95
C ALA A 160 -13.65 11.43 19.93
N LEU A 161 -12.68 11.43 20.85
CA LEU A 161 -11.65 10.40 21.00
C LEU A 161 -11.96 9.43 22.15
N ARG A 162 -13.18 9.40 22.70
CA ARG A 162 -13.53 8.44 23.76
C ARG A 162 -13.61 7.01 23.21
N PRO A 163 -13.27 5.99 24.01
CA PRO A 163 -13.56 4.59 23.66
C PRO A 163 -15.06 4.37 23.44
N LEU A 164 -15.42 3.60 22.42
CA LEU A 164 -16.81 3.26 22.08
C LEU A 164 -17.14 1.78 22.29
N ARG A 165 -16.16 0.87 22.20
CA ARG A 165 -16.37 -0.59 22.32
C ARG A 165 -15.38 -1.28 23.25
N PHE A 166 -14.08 -1.02 23.10
CA PHE A 166 -13.05 -1.84 23.75
C PHE A 166 -12.72 -1.42 25.19
N ALA A 167 -13.19 -0.25 25.62
CA ALA A 167 -13.14 0.21 27.00
C ALA A 167 -14.34 1.11 27.31
N ALA A 168 -14.57 1.35 28.60
CA ALA A 168 -15.56 2.29 29.10
C ALA A 168 -14.87 3.43 29.86
N VAL A 169 -15.00 4.65 29.33
CA VAL A 169 -14.58 5.90 29.98
C VAL A 169 -15.72 6.90 29.81
N PRO A 170 -16.75 6.87 30.68
CA PRO A 170 -17.85 7.82 30.62
C PRO A 170 -17.32 9.25 30.79
N MET A 171 -17.80 10.17 29.97
CA MET A 171 -17.39 11.58 30.00
C MET A 171 -18.62 12.47 30.01
N TYR A 172 -18.68 13.41 30.94
CA TYR A 172 -19.81 14.32 31.11
C TYR A 172 -19.31 15.76 31.21
N LEU A 173 -20.03 16.69 30.58
CA LEU A 173 -19.81 18.14 30.71
C LEU A 173 -20.92 18.74 31.56
N LEU A 174 -20.57 19.37 32.69
CA LEU A 174 -21.53 19.90 33.67
C LEU A 174 -21.19 21.34 34.09
N PRO A 175 -22.20 22.20 34.32
CA PRO A 175 -22.00 23.55 34.87
C PRO A 175 -21.72 23.46 36.38
N ALA A 176 -20.61 24.03 36.84
CA ALA A 176 -20.12 23.82 38.20
C ALA A 176 -21.04 24.41 39.29
N THR A 177 -21.62 25.59 39.06
CA THR A 177 -22.41 26.31 40.07
C THR A 177 -23.87 25.88 40.07
N GLN A 178 -24.50 25.75 38.90
CA GLN A 178 -25.87 25.26 38.78
C GLN A 178 -26.08 23.84 39.33
N LEU A 179 -25.05 22.98 39.30
CA LEU A 179 -25.16 21.59 39.72
C LEU A 179 -25.65 21.43 41.17
N LYS A 180 -25.35 22.38 42.04
CA LYS A 180 -25.76 22.36 43.46
C LYS A 180 -27.29 22.39 43.63
N ASP A 181 -28.01 22.90 42.64
CA ASP A 181 -29.48 23.02 42.65
C ASP A 181 -30.19 21.77 42.09
N TRP A 182 -29.45 20.79 41.58
CA TRP A 182 -30.02 19.63 40.88
C TRP A 182 -30.38 18.49 41.84
N ALA A 183 -31.60 18.52 42.36
CA ALA A 183 -32.09 17.51 43.30
C ALA A 183 -31.94 16.07 42.76
N GLY A 184 -31.39 15.16 43.58
CA GLY A 184 -31.27 13.75 43.24
C GLY A 184 -30.17 13.40 42.21
N PHE A 185 -29.41 14.39 41.73
CA PHE A 185 -28.33 14.14 40.77
C PHE A 185 -27.16 13.34 41.38
N PRO A 186 -26.68 13.62 42.61
CA PRO A 186 -25.61 12.83 43.23
C PRO A 186 -25.93 11.34 43.32
N GLU A 187 -27.16 10.96 43.66
CA GLU A 187 -27.60 9.56 43.75
C GLU A 187 -27.62 8.89 42.37
N GLN A 188 -28.03 9.62 41.33
CA GLN A 188 -28.03 9.13 39.95
C GLN A 188 -26.60 8.95 39.44
N LEU A 189 -25.71 9.92 39.67
CA LEU A 189 -24.29 9.77 39.34
C LEU A 189 -23.67 8.57 40.07
N ALA A 190 -23.91 8.45 41.38
CA ALA A 190 -23.44 7.34 42.19
C ALA A 190 -23.91 5.97 41.67
N SER A 191 -25.11 5.89 41.07
CA SER A 191 -25.58 4.67 40.42
C SER A 191 -24.75 4.30 39.18
N GLN A 192 -24.32 5.30 38.40
CA GLN A 192 -23.46 5.12 37.22
C GLN A 192 -22.01 4.78 37.56
N LEU A 193 -21.55 5.10 38.78
CA LEU A 193 -20.19 4.79 39.25
C LEU A 193 -20.02 3.33 39.72
N ARG A 194 -21.11 2.56 39.86
CA ARG A 194 -21.07 1.14 40.27
C ARG A 194 -20.48 0.26 39.16
N ARG A 195 -19.15 0.16 39.13
CA ARG A 195 -18.37 -0.59 38.13
C ARG A 195 -17.36 -1.52 38.81
N LEU A 196 -16.74 -2.41 38.05
CA LEU A 196 -15.68 -3.30 38.56
C LEU A 196 -14.47 -2.48 39.03
N ASP A 197 -13.69 -3.04 39.97
CA ASP A 197 -12.50 -2.39 40.54
C ASP A 197 -11.27 -2.49 39.61
N GLU A 198 -11.37 -1.83 38.45
CA GLU A 198 -10.37 -1.84 37.37
C GLU A 198 -9.44 -0.62 37.38
N PHE A 199 -9.64 0.33 38.29
CA PHE A 199 -8.86 1.57 38.41
C PHE A 199 -8.89 2.14 39.83
N SER A 200 -7.87 2.90 40.26
CA SER A 200 -7.76 3.37 41.67
C SER A 200 -8.76 4.47 42.07
N VAL A 201 -9.22 5.28 41.12
CA VAL A 201 -10.08 6.45 41.38
C VAL A 201 -11.39 6.32 40.59
N ASP A 202 -12.55 6.64 41.17
CA ASP A 202 -13.83 6.51 40.48
C ASP A 202 -14.10 7.64 39.46
N VAL A 203 -13.68 8.86 39.81
CA VAL A 203 -13.95 10.07 39.04
C VAL A 203 -12.68 10.90 38.84
N VAL A 204 -12.41 11.32 37.60
CA VAL A 204 -11.44 12.38 37.31
C VAL A 204 -12.19 13.65 37.00
N MET A 205 -11.95 14.69 37.81
CA MET A 205 -12.55 16.01 37.62
C MET A 205 -11.57 16.90 36.88
N THR A 206 -12.06 17.58 35.85
CA THR A 206 -11.21 18.40 34.98
C THR A 206 -11.90 19.70 34.56
N SER A 207 -11.09 20.73 34.33
CA SER A 207 -11.50 22.02 33.78
C SER A 207 -10.26 22.77 33.30
N ARG A 208 -10.40 23.57 32.26
CA ARG A 208 -9.43 24.53 31.71
C ARG A 208 -9.66 25.93 32.28
N SER A 209 -10.90 26.27 32.65
CA SER A 209 -11.26 27.61 33.12
C SER A 209 -11.39 27.73 34.64
N LEU A 210 -11.82 26.67 35.34
CA LEU A 210 -12.11 26.71 36.78
C LEU A 210 -10.91 26.29 37.63
N ASP A 211 -10.80 26.84 38.84
CA ASP A 211 -9.80 26.43 39.82
C ASP A 211 -10.14 25.13 40.52
N PHE A 212 -9.11 24.39 40.95
CA PHE A 212 -9.29 23.12 41.64
C PHE A 212 -10.10 23.22 42.93
N THR A 213 -10.12 24.38 43.60
CA THR A 213 -10.99 24.63 44.75
C THR A 213 -12.47 24.53 44.38
N VAL A 214 -12.88 25.05 43.23
CA VAL A 214 -14.26 24.93 42.74
C VAL A 214 -14.59 23.47 42.43
N LEU A 215 -13.65 22.74 41.81
CA LEU A 215 -13.81 21.30 41.57
C LEU A 215 -13.98 20.53 42.88
N ASP A 216 -13.20 20.85 43.91
CA ASP A 216 -13.29 20.22 45.23
C ASP A 216 -14.64 20.48 45.92
N GLU A 217 -15.19 21.69 45.79
CA GLU A 217 -16.54 22.02 46.29
C GLU A 217 -17.63 21.21 45.59
N VAL A 218 -17.53 21.07 44.26
CA VAL A 218 -18.46 20.27 43.47
C VAL A 218 -18.33 18.79 43.84
N ALA A 219 -17.12 18.29 44.04
CA ALA A 219 -16.89 16.93 44.48
C ALA A 219 -17.56 16.63 45.82
N ALA A 220 -17.47 17.57 46.77
CA ALA A 220 -18.11 17.44 48.08
C ALA A 220 -19.64 17.39 47.96
N TYR A 221 -20.25 18.21 47.08
CA TYR A 221 -21.68 18.14 46.79
C TYR A 221 -22.10 16.79 46.20
N LEU A 222 -21.29 16.23 45.30
CA LEU A 222 -21.52 14.93 44.67
C LEU A 222 -21.26 13.73 45.61
N GLY A 223 -20.83 13.97 46.85
CA GLY A 223 -20.49 12.91 47.81
C GLY A 223 -19.23 12.12 47.44
N LEU A 224 -18.31 12.75 46.70
CA LEU A 224 -17.03 12.15 46.29
C LEU A 224 -15.94 12.46 47.31
N HIS A 225 -15.05 11.51 47.54
CA HIS A 225 -13.97 11.61 48.53
C HIS A 225 -12.58 11.64 47.87
N LYS A 226 -11.60 12.31 48.48
CA LYS A 226 -10.21 12.17 48.03
C LYS A 226 -9.74 10.72 48.24
N PRO A 227 -8.95 10.14 47.33
CA PRO A 227 -8.40 8.80 47.50
C PRO A 227 -7.45 8.76 48.69
N THR A 228 -7.30 7.57 49.29
CA THR A 228 -6.35 7.33 50.39
C THR A 228 -4.91 7.18 49.91
N GLU A 229 -4.73 6.77 48.65
CA GLU A 229 -3.45 6.65 47.97
C GLU A 229 -3.33 7.75 46.92
N ASP A 230 -2.13 8.33 46.80
CA ASP A 230 -1.87 9.35 45.81
C ASP A 230 -1.70 8.73 44.41
N GLY A 231 -2.44 9.28 43.44
CA GLY A 231 -2.25 8.99 42.03
C GLY A 231 -3.32 8.11 41.39
N LEU A 232 -3.23 8.04 40.06
CA LEU A 232 -4.12 7.27 39.20
C LEU A 232 -3.40 6.00 38.75
N VAL A 233 -3.97 4.84 39.09
CA VAL A 233 -3.49 3.53 38.66
C VAL A 233 -4.58 2.87 37.81
N LEU A 234 -4.24 2.54 36.56
CA LEU A 234 -5.07 1.73 35.67
C LEU A 234 -4.62 0.27 35.78
N LYS A 235 -5.53 -0.64 36.12
CA LYS A 235 -5.20 -2.06 36.35
C LYS A 235 -5.36 -2.82 35.03
N HIS A 236 -4.25 -3.05 34.32
CA HIS A 236 -4.29 -3.70 33.01
C HIS A 236 -4.42 -5.25 33.07
N ASP A 237 -3.99 -5.91 34.16
CA ASP A 237 -3.83 -7.37 34.22
C ASP A 237 -4.21 -8.03 35.56
N LEU A 238 -5.03 -7.40 36.40
CA LEU A 238 -5.48 -8.04 37.65
C LEU A 238 -6.63 -9.02 37.40
N PRO A 239 -6.75 -10.12 38.17
CA PRO A 239 -7.93 -10.96 38.12
C PRO A 239 -9.14 -10.09 38.42
N ARG A 240 -10.11 -10.07 37.50
CA ARG A 240 -11.36 -9.32 37.66
C ARG A 240 -11.95 -9.69 39.01
N THR A 241 -11.95 -8.75 39.95
CA THR A 241 -12.76 -8.87 41.16
C THR A 241 -14.21 -8.81 40.72
N GLU A 242 -14.99 -9.86 40.98
CA GLU A 242 -16.41 -9.92 40.58
C GLU A 242 -17.30 -8.92 41.35
N SER A 243 -16.76 -8.23 42.37
CA SER A 243 -17.50 -7.26 43.16
C SER A 243 -17.49 -5.87 42.52
N LEU A 244 -18.69 -5.32 42.29
CA LEU A 244 -18.87 -3.91 41.94
C LEU A 244 -18.43 -3.00 43.09
N ARG A 245 -17.82 -1.87 42.76
CA ARG A 245 -17.50 -0.81 43.72
C ARG A 245 -18.77 -0.24 44.32
N THR A 246 -18.70 0.07 45.61
CA THR A 246 -19.75 0.74 46.36
C THR A 246 -19.21 2.03 46.95
N ALA A 247 -20.09 2.99 47.23
CA ALA A 247 -19.73 4.21 47.94
C ALA A 247 -18.99 3.90 49.26
N PRO A 248 -18.09 4.77 49.73
CA PRO A 248 -17.77 6.09 49.16
C PRO A 248 -16.93 5.99 47.87
N PHE A 249 -17.32 6.76 46.85
CA PHE A 249 -16.58 6.86 45.59
C PHE A 249 -15.51 7.95 45.69
N THR A 250 -14.39 7.76 45.00
CA THR A 250 -13.23 8.65 45.07
C THR A 250 -13.05 9.53 43.83
N TYR A 251 -12.43 10.70 44.01
CA TYR A 251 -12.12 11.61 42.89
C TYR A 251 -10.70 12.17 42.91
N LEU A 252 -10.20 12.51 41.71
CA LEU A 252 -8.91 13.17 41.50
C LEU A 252 -9.06 14.34 40.52
N ASN A 253 -8.51 15.50 40.88
CA ASN A 253 -8.48 16.65 39.98
C ASN A 253 -7.28 16.54 39.02
N ARG A 254 -7.53 16.68 37.71
CA ARG A 254 -6.47 16.77 36.69
C ARG A 254 -6.84 17.82 35.64
N ARG A 255 -5.85 18.58 35.17
CA ARG A 255 -6.05 19.51 34.03
C ARG A 255 -6.13 18.81 32.68
N ASP A 256 -5.62 17.59 32.61
CA ASP A 256 -5.53 16.82 31.38
C ASP A 256 -6.22 15.46 31.53
N ALA A 257 -7.24 15.24 30.73
CA ALA A 257 -8.00 13.99 30.64
C ALA A 257 -7.65 13.18 29.38
N THR A 258 -6.74 13.66 28.53
CA THR A 258 -6.38 13.00 27.25
C THR A 258 -5.73 11.63 27.44
N VAL A 259 -5.19 11.35 28.63
CA VAL A 259 -4.60 10.05 28.99
C VAL A 259 -5.57 8.88 28.79
N PHE A 260 -6.88 9.11 28.90
CA PHE A 260 -7.90 8.08 28.73
C PHE A 260 -8.36 7.87 27.28
N SER A 261 -7.94 8.77 26.39
CA SER A 261 -8.37 8.82 25.00
C SER A 261 -7.19 8.78 24.03
N SER A 262 -5.97 8.49 24.51
CA SER A 262 -4.74 8.49 23.70
C SER A 262 -4.29 7.07 23.36
N PHE A 263 -4.97 6.44 22.39
CA PHE A 263 -4.63 5.10 21.88
C PHE A 263 -4.94 4.98 20.39
N THR A 264 -4.25 4.08 19.70
CA THR A 264 -4.48 3.84 18.26
C THR A 264 -5.79 3.09 18.06
N ARG A 265 -6.64 3.54 17.12
CA ARG A 265 -7.90 2.86 16.78
C ARG A 265 -8.35 3.11 15.36
N ILE A 266 -9.26 2.26 14.89
CA ILE A 266 -10.00 2.42 13.64
C ILE A 266 -11.50 2.33 13.96
N TYR A 267 -12.24 3.37 13.60
CA TYR A 267 -13.69 3.44 13.80
C TYR A 267 -14.44 2.65 12.73
N GLY A 268 -15.64 2.18 13.08
CA GLY A 268 -16.55 1.53 12.16
C GLY A 268 -16.98 0.12 12.59
N GLU A 269 -17.94 -0.41 11.85
CA GLU A 269 -18.47 -1.76 12.03
C GLU A 269 -17.92 -2.70 10.95
N GLN A 270 -17.79 -3.98 11.30
CA GLN A 270 -17.26 -5.00 10.38
C GLN A 270 -18.28 -6.10 10.14
N CYS A 271 -18.25 -6.65 8.93
CA CYS A 271 -18.88 -7.91 8.61
C CYS A 271 -17.99 -8.69 7.63
N TYR A 272 -18.17 -10.01 7.60
CA TYR A 272 -17.45 -10.89 6.67
C TYR A 272 -18.42 -11.39 5.60
N VAL A 273 -17.96 -11.38 4.35
CA VAL A 273 -18.77 -11.75 3.20
C VAL A 273 -17.94 -12.67 2.32
N ASP A 274 -18.46 -13.87 2.09
CA ASP A 274 -17.86 -14.79 1.12
C ASP A 274 -18.29 -14.39 -0.29
N VAL A 275 -17.33 -14.05 -1.15
CA VAL A 275 -17.61 -13.57 -2.51
C VAL A 275 -16.82 -14.37 -3.53
N PRO A 276 -17.49 -15.01 -4.51
CA PRO A 276 -16.80 -15.64 -5.61
C PRO A 276 -16.18 -14.58 -6.52
N VAL A 277 -14.91 -14.76 -6.87
CA VAL A 277 -14.24 -13.94 -7.89
C VAL A 277 -14.54 -14.56 -9.25
N VAL A 278 -15.25 -13.81 -10.10
CA VAL A 278 -15.57 -14.25 -11.46
C VAL A 278 -14.85 -13.32 -12.43
N GLN A 279 -13.80 -13.85 -13.07
CA GLN A 279 -12.93 -13.09 -13.97
C GLN A 279 -12.26 -11.90 -13.24
N ASP A 280 -12.42 -10.69 -13.77
CA ASP A 280 -11.87 -9.42 -13.30
C ASP A 280 -12.90 -8.61 -12.49
N LYS A 281 -13.99 -9.22 -12.03
CA LYS A 281 -15.06 -8.54 -11.29
C LYS A 281 -15.53 -9.34 -10.07
N ILE A 282 -15.94 -8.60 -9.05
CA ILE A 282 -16.63 -9.13 -7.87
C ILE A 282 -17.94 -8.38 -7.65
N THR A 283 -18.96 -9.11 -7.19
CA THR A 283 -20.21 -8.51 -6.71
C THR A 283 -20.34 -8.78 -5.23
N LEU A 284 -20.10 -7.77 -4.40
CA LEU A 284 -20.32 -7.86 -2.96
C LEU A 284 -21.82 -7.72 -2.68
N ARG A 285 -22.39 -8.66 -1.91
CA ARG A 285 -23.76 -8.57 -1.40
C ARG A 285 -23.76 -8.88 0.09
N PHE A 286 -24.24 -7.94 0.89
CA PHE A 286 -24.26 -8.07 2.33
C PHE A 286 -25.30 -7.16 2.96
N THR A 287 -25.79 -7.55 4.12
CA THR A 287 -26.58 -6.68 4.98
C THR A 287 -25.63 -5.83 5.80
N SER A 288 -25.78 -4.50 5.77
CA SER A 288 -24.95 -3.58 6.55
C SER A 288 -25.04 -3.92 8.05
N PRO A 289 -23.90 -4.01 8.77
CA PRO A 289 -23.90 -4.18 10.22
C PRO A 289 -24.41 -2.91 10.94
N VAL A 290 -24.37 -1.76 10.29
CA VAL A 290 -25.03 -0.53 10.75
C VAL A 290 -26.46 -0.50 10.20
N PRO A 291 -27.49 -0.42 11.05
CA PRO A 291 -28.87 -0.38 10.59
C PRO A 291 -29.18 0.97 9.92
N PHE A 292 -29.61 0.95 8.67
CA PHE A 292 -30.02 2.12 7.90
C PHE A 292 -31.54 2.13 7.69
N SER A 293 -32.16 3.29 7.89
CA SER A 293 -33.59 3.53 7.61
C SER A 293 -33.83 4.02 6.18
N SER A 294 -32.78 4.53 5.51
CA SER A 294 -32.84 5.13 4.19
C SER A 294 -31.61 4.75 3.33
N THR A 295 -31.39 5.47 2.22
CA THR A 295 -30.14 5.38 1.46
C THR A 295 -29.16 6.40 2.03
N VAL A 296 -27.96 5.96 2.39
CA VAL A 296 -26.98 6.77 3.13
C VAL A 296 -25.64 6.86 2.40
N ASN A 297 -24.94 7.97 2.63
CA ASN A 297 -23.54 8.11 2.23
C ASN A 297 -22.67 7.39 3.25
N VAL A 298 -21.72 6.59 2.77
CA VAL A 298 -20.82 5.81 3.62
C VAL A 298 -19.44 5.70 3.00
N LEU A 299 -18.46 5.51 3.88
CA LEU A 299 -17.16 4.96 3.55
C LEU A 299 -17.15 3.47 3.87
N ILE A 300 -16.81 2.66 2.87
CA ILE A 300 -16.71 1.20 3.01
C ILE A 300 -15.27 0.79 2.74
N GLY A 301 -14.57 0.33 3.77
CA GLY A 301 -13.29 -0.34 3.64
C GLY A 301 -13.47 -1.82 3.33
N PHE A 302 -12.72 -2.34 2.36
CA PHE A 302 -12.65 -3.77 2.11
C PHE A 302 -11.22 -4.26 1.91
N GLU A 303 -10.97 -5.46 2.42
CA GLU A 303 -9.71 -6.18 2.36
C GLU A 303 -9.97 -7.60 1.88
N GLY A 304 -9.01 -8.20 1.18
CA GLY A 304 -9.14 -9.58 0.75
C GLY A 304 -8.01 -10.05 -0.14
N ALA A 305 -7.93 -11.37 -0.30
CA ALA A 305 -6.92 -12.03 -1.12
C ALA A 305 -6.80 -11.46 -2.56
N PRO A 306 -7.89 -11.04 -3.26
CA PRO A 306 -7.76 -10.45 -4.60
C PRO A 306 -6.97 -9.14 -4.64
N PHE A 307 -6.98 -8.37 -3.56
CA PHE A 307 -6.35 -7.05 -3.48
C PHE A 307 -4.99 -7.07 -2.76
N ALA A 308 -4.65 -8.17 -2.08
CA ALA A 308 -3.45 -8.28 -1.24
C ALA A 308 -2.14 -8.06 -2.00
N ALA A 309 -2.08 -8.41 -3.29
CA ALA A 309 -0.89 -8.26 -4.11
C ALA A 309 -0.81 -6.89 -4.83
N LEU A 310 -1.81 -6.03 -4.66
CA LEU A 310 -1.85 -4.72 -5.29
C LEU A 310 -1.03 -3.71 -4.48
N PRO A 311 -0.31 -2.79 -5.15
CA PRO A 311 0.38 -1.70 -4.48
C PRO A 311 -0.61 -0.76 -3.78
N LYS A 312 -0.21 -0.30 -2.60
CA LYS A 312 -1.05 0.45 -1.66
C LYS A 312 -1.13 1.94 -2.02
N THR A 313 -1.73 2.24 -3.17
CA THR A 313 -1.77 3.59 -3.75
C THR A 313 -3.16 3.94 -4.27
N ASP A 314 -3.48 5.23 -4.31
CA ASP A 314 -4.78 5.71 -4.78
C ASP A 314 -5.01 5.46 -6.27
N SER A 315 -3.96 5.53 -7.11
CA SER A 315 -4.09 5.24 -8.54
C SER A 315 -4.52 3.80 -8.79
N VAL A 316 -4.00 2.86 -7.99
CA VAL A 316 -4.37 1.45 -8.05
C VAL A 316 -5.75 1.20 -7.43
N ALA A 317 -6.09 1.86 -6.31
CA ALA A 317 -7.44 1.79 -5.74
C ALA A 317 -8.51 2.24 -6.74
N ARG A 318 -8.23 3.30 -7.52
CA ARG A 318 -9.13 3.80 -8.57
C ARG A 318 -9.40 2.82 -9.71
N LEU A 319 -8.57 1.79 -9.89
CA LEU A 319 -8.84 0.71 -10.83
C LEU A 319 -9.94 -0.22 -10.33
N VAL A 320 -10.10 -0.36 -9.00
CA VAL A 320 -11.20 -1.14 -8.39
C VAL A 320 -12.53 -0.42 -8.57
N ASP A 321 -12.57 0.85 -8.17
CA ASP A 321 -13.68 1.78 -8.41
C ASP A 321 -13.13 3.21 -8.49
N ARG A 322 -13.67 4.05 -9.38
CA ARG A 322 -13.22 5.45 -9.57
C ARG A 322 -13.28 6.31 -8.29
N ASN A 323 -14.16 5.97 -7.35
CA ASN A 323 -14.36 6.66 -6.07
C ASN A 323 -13.65 5.95 -4.91
N ALA A 324 -12.68 5.07 -5.21
CA ALA A 324 -11.89 4.38 -4.19
C ALA A 324 -10.53 5.04 -3.97
N ARG A 325 -10.03 4.90 -2.74
CA ARG A 325 -8.68 5.27 -2.33
C ARG A 325 -8.06 4.17 -1.47
N TRP A 326 -6.75 4.25 -1.26
CA TRP A 326 -6.07 3.31 -0.37
C TRP A 326 -5.92 3.93 1.02
N ARG A 327 -6.42 3.26 2.07
CA ARG A 327 -6.39 3.78 3.44
C ARG A 327 -6.34 2.63 4.45
N ASN A 328 -5.50 2.75 5.47
CA ASN A 328 -5.48 1.87 6.65
C ASN A 328 -5.37 0.36 6.41
N GLY A 329 -4.72 -0.07 5.32
CA GLY A 329 -4.67 -1.51 5.01
C GLY A 329 -5.64 -1.95 3.91
N ALA A 330 -6.61 -1.10 3.61
CA ALA A 330 -7.80 -1.42 2.84
C ALA A 330 -8.00 -0.51 1.64
N ILE A 331 -8.87 -0.97 0.74
CA ILE A 331 -9.44 -0.11 -0.29
C ILE A 331 -10.72 0.48 0.30
N GLU A 332 -10.74 1.80 0.42
CA GLU A 332 -11.87 2.54 0.93
C GLU A 332 -12.67 3.13 -0.22
N LEU A 333 -13.97 2.87 -0.25
CA LEU A 333 -14.89 3.32 -1.27
C LEU A 333 -15.89 4.32 -0.69
N ALA A 334 -15.94 5.51 -1.30
CA ALA A 334 -16.99 6.49 -1.07
C ALA A 334 -18.21 6.19 -1.95
N THR A 335 -19.34 5.83 -1.34
CA THR A 335 -20.54 5.41 -2.07
C THR A 335 -21.84 5.63 -1.28
N PHE A 336 -22.96 5.30 -1.93
CA PHE A 336 -24.31 5.34 -1.36
C PHE A 336 -24.82 3.90 -1.20
N VAL A 337 -25.32 3.55 -0.02
CA VAL A 337 -25.85 2.21 0.24
C VAL A 337 -27.21 2.25 0.94
N ARG A 338 -27.90 1.10 0.91
CA ARG A 338 -29.08 0.81 1.73
C ARG A 338 -28.74 -0.31 2.70
N GLN A 339 -29.67 -0.68 3.58
CA GLN A 339 -29.49 -1.81 4.50
C GLN A 339 -28.98 -3.09 3.80
N GLU A 340 -29.55 -3.42 2.65
CA GLU A 340 -29.05 -4.48 1.77
C GLU A 340 -28.11 -3.87 0.71
N CYS A 341 -26.82 -4.08 0.91
CA CYS A 341 -25.76 -3.55 0.06
C CYS A 341 -25.53 -4.46 -1.14
N ARG A 342 -25.38 -3.85 -2.32
CA ARG A 342 -24.85 -4.51 -3.52
C ARG A 342 -23.82 -3.61 -4.19
N LEU A 343 -22.56 -4.05 -4.24
CA LEU A 343 -21.46 -3.32 -4.87
C LEU A 343 -20.86 -4.17 -5.98
N GLU A 344 -20.51 -3.54 -7.10
CA GLU A 344 -19.80 -4.18 -8.21
C GLU A 344 -18.42 -3.55 -8.28
N LEU A 345 -17.37 -4.36 -8.07
CA LEU A 345 -15.99 -3.90 -7.99
C LEU A 345 -15.14 -4.63 -9.02
N ASN A 346 -14.14 -3.95 -9.58
CA ASN A 346 -13.17 -4.60 -10.45
C ASN A 346 -12.03 -5.20 -9.63
N VAL A 347 -11.40 -6.26 -10.16
CA VAL A 347 -10.19 -6.87 -9.63
C VAL A 347 -9.05 -6.60 -10.62
N PRO A 348 -8.23 -5.57 -10.37
CA PRO A 348 -7.14 -5.19 -11.26
C PRO A 348 -6.12 -6.31 -11.40
N THR A 349 -5.59 -6.45 -12.61
CA THR A 349 -4.37 -7.24 -12.83
C THR A 349 -3.15 -6.47 -12.36
N LEU A 350 -2.06 -7.18 -12.00
CA LEU A 350 -0.78 -6.53 -11.67
C LEU A 350 -0.26 -5.67 -12.85
N ALA A 351 -0.50 -6.10 -14.09
CA ALA A 351 -0.14 -5.32 -15.27
C ALA A 351 -0.88 -3.97 -15.34
N SER A 352 -2.20 -3.97 -15.11
CA SER A 352 -2.98 -2.73 -15.06
C SER A 352 -2.59 -1.83 -13.89
N ALA A 353 -2.26 -2.41 -12.73
CA ALA A 353 -1.76 -1.66 -11.59
C ALA A 353 -0.39 -1.02 -11.89
N GLY A 354 0.52 -1.75 -12.56
CA GLY A 354 1.81 -1.23 -12.98
C GLY A 354 1.69 -0.08 -13.97
N ALA A 355 0.76 -0.17 -14.93
CA ALA A 355 0.47 0.92 -15.86
C ALA A 355 -0.08 2.17 -15.16
N ALA A 356 -0.98 2.00 -14.18
CA ALA A 356 -1.51 3.11 -13.39
C ALA A 356 -0.41 3.83 -12.59
N LEU A 357 0.49 3.07 -11.95
CA LEU A 357 1.63 3.61 -11.21
C LEU A 357 2.61 4.37 -12.12
N LEU A 358 2.95 3.80 -13.29
CA LEU A 358 3.82 4.48 -14.24
C LEU A 358 3.19 5.78 -14.74
N THR A 359 1.88 5.78 -15.02
CA THR A 359 1.15 6.98 -15.45
C THR A 359 1.05 8.04 -14.35
N GLU A 360 0.95 7.63 -13.09
CA GLU A 360 0.95 8.55 -11.93
C GLU A 360 2.30 9.27 -11.78
N ARG A 361 3.41 8.56 -12.06
CA ARG A 361 4.77 9.03 -11.74
C ARG A 361 5.53 9.60 -12.93
N THR A 362 5.06 9.38 -14.15
CA THR A 362 5.73 9.82 -15.37
C THR A 362 4.79 10.63 -16.26
N GLU A 363 5.33 11.59 -17.01
CA GLU A 363 4.59 12.24 -18.10
C GLU A 363 4.34 11.25 -19.25
N ARG A 364 5.28 10.33 -19.43
CA ARG A 364 5.24 9.28 -20.45
C ARG A 364 6.16 8.13 -20.04
N TYR A 365 5.81 6.92 -20.47
CA TYR A 365 6.69 5.76 -20.43
C TYR A 365 6.52 4.92 -21.70
N GLU A 366 7.58 4.23 -22.10
CA GLU A 366 7.58 3.30 -23.23
C GLU A 366 8.45 2.08 -22.89
N VAL A 367 8.10 0.92 -23.45
CA VAL A 367 8.97 -0.26 -23.37
C VAL A 367 10.17 0.00 -24.27
N SER A 368 11.40 -0.12 -23.73
CA SER A 368 12.63 0.13 -24.50
C SER A 368 12.82 -0.93 -25.59
N GLU A 369 13.72 -0.71 -26.55
CA GLU A 369 13.98 -1.71 -27.59
C GLU A 369 14.41 -3.07 -27.00
N LYS A 370 15.26 -3.04 -25.96
CA LYS A 370 15.65 -4.24 -25.20
C LYS A 370 14.46 -4.83 -24.46
N GLY A 371 13.63 -3.98 -23.87
CA GLY A 371 12.42 -4.41 -23.20
C GLY A 371 11.44 -5.12 -24.13
N ALA A 372 11.23 -4.60 -25.35
CA ALA A 372 10.32 -5.19 -26.32
C ALA A 372 10.77 -6.59 -26.76
N VAL A 373 12.10 -6.78 -26.91
CA VAL A 373 12.68 -8.11 -27.14
C VAL A 373 12.42 -9.02 -25.93
N GLY A 374 12.68 -8.53 -24.71
CA GLY A 374 12.49 -9.25 -23.46
C GLY A 374 11.04 -9.69 -23.22
N VAL A 375 10.07 -8.79 -23.37
CA VAL A 375 8.62 -9.06 -23.18
C VAL A 375 8.15 -10.21 -24.07
N GLY A 376 8.64 -10.31 -25.30
CA GLY A 376 8.23 -11.42 -26.15
C GLY A 376 8.99 -12.72 -25.91
N LEU A 377 9.95 -12.76 -24.97
CA LEU A 377 10.72 -13.93 -24.55
C LEU A 377 10.37 -14.38 -23.12
N THR A 378 9.58 -13.60 -22.37
CA THR A 378 9.04 -13.99 -21.06
C THR A 378 7.92 -15.01 -21.25
N ASP A 379 8.30 -16.29 -21.20
CA ASP A 379 7.43 -17.46 -21.12
C ASP A 379 7.95 -18.37 -20.01
N ASP A 380 7.07 -18.92 -19.17
CA ASP A 380 7.47 -19.65 -17.96
C ASP A 380 8.38 -20.86 -18.25
N ALA A 381 8.11 -21.59 -19.33
CA ALA A 381 8.93 -22.74 -19.71
C ALA A 381 10.32 -22.29 -20.17
N ALA A 382 10.39 -21.21 -20.95
CA ALA A 382 11.65 -20.63 -21.39
C ALA A 382 12.48 -20.06 -20.21
N MET A 383 11.81 -19.40 -19.26
CA MET A 383 12.43 -18.85 -18.06
C MET A 383 13.00 -19.92 -17.14
N SER A 384 12.29 -21.03 -16.98
CA SER A 384 12.75 -22.20 -16.21
C SER A 384 14.03 -22.81 -16.81
N VAL A 385 14.10 -22.95 -18.14
CA VAL A 385 15.29 -23.46 -18.84
C VAL A 385 16.45 -22.47 -18.75
N LEU A 386 16.21 -21.18 -18.95
CA LEU A 386 17.26 -20.16 -18.90
C LEU A 386 17.95 -20.11 -17.53
N SER A 387 17.20 -20.28 -16.43
CA SER A 387 17.76 -20.31 -15.08
C SER A 387 18.56 -21.55 -14.74
N ALA A 388 18.56 -22.61 -15.56
CA ALA A 388 19.32 -23.81 -15.25
C ALA A 388 20.84 -23.59 -15.39
N SER A 389 21.61 -24.17 -14.47
CA SER A 389 23.07 -24.06 -14.40
C SER A 389 23.70 -24.29 -15.76
N GLY A 390 24.53 -23.32 -16.19
CA GLY A 390 25.36 -23.41 -17.38
C GLY A 390 24.64 -23.23 -18.73
N VAL A 391 23.33 -22.97 -18.73
CA VAL A 391 22.54 -22.70 -19.95
C VAL A 391 22.89 -21.34 -20.54
N LEU A 392 22.99 -20.29 -19.71
CA LEU A 392 23.38 -18.96 -20.15
C LEU A 392 24.75 -18.98 -20.83
N GLU A 393 25.72 -19.70 -20.27
CA GLU A 393 27.05 -19.88 -20.83
C GLU A 393 26.99 -20.61 -22.17
N SER A 394 26.02 -21.52 -22.38
CA SER A 394 25.85 -22.23 -23.65
C SER A 394 25.38 -21.26 -24.71
N ILE A 395 24.40 -20.43 -24.34
CA ILE A 395 23.91 -19.36 -25.18
C ILE A 395 25.04 -18.41 -25.54
N GLN A 396 25.77 -17.87 -24.55
CA GLN A 396 26.91 -16.95 -24.77
C GLN A 396 28.00 -17.53 -25.70
N ARG A 397 28.24 -18.85 -25.65
CA ARG A 397 29.21 -19.52 -26.55
C ARG A 397 28.69 -19.73 -27.98
N LEU A 398 27.38 -19.70 -28.17
CA LEU A 398 26.69 -19.75 -29.46
C LEU A 398 26.27 -18.37 -29.97
N THR A 399 26.37 -17.32 -29.15
CA THR A 399 26.06 -15.94 -29.53
C THR A 399 27.02 -15.46 -30.61
N THR A 400 26.45 -14.93 -31.67
CA THR A 400 27.18 -14.35 -32.79
C THR A 400 27.63 -12.93 -32.40
N PRO A 401 28.93 -12.65 -32.29
CA PRO A 401 29.39 -11.31 -31.94
C PRO A 401 29.07 -10.34 -33.07
N ARG A 402 28.31 -9.27 -32.81
CA ARG A 402 27.96 -8.25 -33.81
C ARG A 402 28.64 -6.91 -33.54
N THR A 403 27.98 -5.83 -33.97
CA THR A 403 28.43 -4.45 -34.13
C THR A 403 29.24 -3.93 -32.95
N GLU A 404 28.83 -4.10 -31.69
CA GLU A 404 29.60 -3.62 -30.53
C GLU A 404 30.90 -4.40 -30.30
N HIS A 405 30.87 -5.73 -30.50
CA HIS A 405 32.07 -6.55 -30.39
C HIS A 405 33.04 -6.24 -31.54
N MET A 406 32.53 -6.01 -32.74
CA MET A 406 33.33 -5.56 -33.88
C MET A 406 33.89 -4.15 -33.67
N ALA A 407 33.10 -3.21 -33.14
CA ALA A 407 33.55 -1.88 -32.73
C ALA A 407 34.66 -1.95 -31.67
N LYS A 408 34.49 -2.77 -30.64
CA LYS A 408 35.48 -2.98 -29.57
C LYS A 408 36.75 -3.67 -30.09
N ALA A 409 36.62 -4.61 -31.02
CA ALA A 409 37.74 -5.25 -31.69
C ALA A 409 38.48 -4.26 -32.61
N LEU A 410 37.75 -3.41 -33.34
CA LEU A 410 38.31 -2.35 -34.18
C LEU A 410 39.09 -1.33 -33.34
N ARG A 411 38.51 -0.87 -32.22
CA ARG A 411 39.18 0.01 -31.24
C ARG A 411 40.48 -0.60 -30.68
N ARG A 412 40.52 -1.92 -30.44
CA ARG A 412 41.72 -2.62 -29.97
C ARG A 412 42.81 -2.74 -31.04
N LEU A 413 42.45 -2.72 -32.32
CA LEU A 413 43.37 -2.90 -33.44
C LEU A 413 43.87 -1.55 -34.02
N LEU A 414 43.22 -0.43 -33.68
CA LEU A 414 43.60 0.91 -34.13
C LEU A 414 44.42 1.64 -33.05
N PRO A 415 45.74 1.82 -33.24
CA PRO A 415 46.64 2.28 -32.19
C PRO A 415 46.55 3.79 -31.85
N ASN A 416 45.64 4.59 -32.44
CA ASN A 416 45.62 6.06 -32.27
C ASN A 416 44.24 6.74 -32.35
N THR A 417 43.11 6.05 -32.19
CA THR A 417 41.80 6.71 -32.19
C THR A 417 41.42 7.17 -30.79
N GLN A 418 40.93 8.42 -30.68
CA GLN A 418 40.18 8.92 -29.52
C GLN A 418 39.09 7.90 -29.11
N ASP A 419 38.62 7.95 -27.86
CA ASP A 419 37.66 6.99 -27.29
C ASP A 419 36.36 6.77 -28.10
N ASP A 420 36.10 7.62 -29.10
CA ASP A 420 34.99 7.50 -30.04
C ASP A 420 35.41 7.07 -31.45
N LEU A 421 34.69 6.08 -32.01
CA LEU A 421 34.82 5.69 -33.42
C LEU A 421 34.40 6.86 -34.32
N SER A 422 35.14 7.09 -35.40
CA SER A 422 34.73 8.04 -36.44
C SER A 422 33.43 7.58 -37.12
N GLU A 423 32.70 8.52 -37.73
CA GLU A 423 31.43 8.26 -38.41
C GLU A 423 31.57 7.18 -39.52
N ALA A 424 32.67 7.20 -40.26
CA ALA A 424 32.98 6.20 -41.29
C ALA A 424 33.27 4.80 -40.71
N GLU A 425 33.88 4.72 -39.53
CA GLU A 425 34.13 3.45 -38.83
C GLU A 425 32.83 2.89 -38.24
N ARG A 426 31.96 3.75 -37.71
CA ARG A 426 30.61 3.35 -37.26
C ARG A 426 29.80 2.79 -38.43
N GLU A 427 29.77 3.49 -39.56
CA GLU A 427 29.08 3.05 -40.77
C GLU A 427 29.64 1.71 -41.29
N PHE A 428 30.97 1.52 -41.24
CA PHE A 428 31.60 0.24 -41.62
C PHE A 428 31.17 -0.91 -40.69
N VAL A 429 31.20 -0.70 -39.38
CA VAL A 429 30.82 -1.70 -38.40
C VAL A 429 29.32 -2.03 -38.50
N GLU A 430 28.45 -1.05 -38.71
CA GLU A 430 27.00 -1.28 -38.92
C GLU A 430 26.72 -2.05 -40.21
N ARG A 431 27.40 -1.68 -41.30
CA ARG A 431 27.20 -2.29 -42.62
C ARG A 431 27.66 -3.75 -42.69
N TRP A 432 28.69 -4.11 -41.93
CA TRP A 432 29.29 -5.46 -41.96
C TRP A 432 28.95 -6.33 -40.75
N GLY A 433 28.67 -5.75 -39.59
CA GLY A 433 28.34 -6.49 -38.36
C GLY A 433 27.01 -7.26 -38.41
N SER A 434 26.11 -6.86 -39.31
CA SER A 434 24.85 -7.58 -39.58
C SER A 434 25.00 -8.78 -40.53
N ARG A 435 26.15 -8.93 -41.20
CA ARG A 435 26.39 -9.94 -42.24
C ARG A 435 27.20 -11.15 -41.77
N SER A 436 27.59 -11.18 -40.49
CA SER A 436 28.32 -12.31 -39.90
C SER A 436 27.46 -13.58 -39.91
N GLU A 437 28.05 -14.70 -40.36
CA GLU A 437 27.39 -15.99 -40.27
C GLU A 437 27.20 -16.36 -38.78
N ARG A 438 25.99 -16.81 -38.44
CA ARG A 438 25.65 -17.14 -37.06
C ARG A 438 26.54 -18.26 -36.53
N VAL A 439 27.03 -18.11 -35.30
CA VAL A 439 27.92 -19.09 -34.67
C VAL A 439 27.17 -20.40 -34.42
N PHE A 440 27.76 -21.52 -34.85
CA PHE A 440 27.25 -22.85 -34.55
C PHE A 440 28.37 -23.75 -34.01
N LYS A 441 28.04 -24.57 -33.02
CA LYS A 441 29.00 -25.46 -32.33
C LYS A 441 28.37 -26.81 -32.01
N SER A 442 29.18 -27.85 -32.02
CA SER A 442 28.81 -29.14 -31.41
C SER A 442 28.94 -29.07 -29.89
N SER A 443 28.30 -29.99 -29.18
CA SER A 443 28.44 -30.18 -27.73
C SER A 443 29.89 -30.33 -27.29
N ALA A 444 30.72 -31.03 -28.10
CA ALA A 444 32.16 -31.20 -27.82
C ALA A 444 32.97 -29.91 -27.96
N SER A 445 32.49 -28.95 -28.77
CA SER A 445 33.21 -27.71 -29.09
C SER A 445 32.74 -26.48 -28.32
N LEU A 446 31.81 -26.63 -27.37
CA LEU A 446 31.34 -25.53 -26.51
C LEU A 446 32.44 -24.99 -25.58
N GLY A 447 33.38 -25.85 -25.18
CA GLY A 447 34.60 -25.45 -24.47
C GLY A 447 34.44 -25.30 -22.94
N TYR A 448 33.38 -25.85 -22.34
CA TYR A 448 33.21 -25.91 -20.89
C TYR A 448 32.20 -27.01 -20.50
N GLY A 449 32.35 -27.57 -19.29
CA GLY A 449 31.55 -28.70 -18.82
C GLY A 449 31.91 -30.04 -19.47
N THR A 450 31.19 -31.10 -19.11
CA THR A 450 31.32 -32.39 -19.81
C THR A 450 30.54 -32.37 -21.12
N HIS A 451 30.92 -33.22 -22.07
CA HIS A 451 30.18 -33.37 -23.34
C HIS A 451 28.70 -33.72 -23.12
N ALA A 452 28.41 -34.57 -22.13
CA ALA A 452 27.05 -35.01 -21.82
C ALA A 452 26.21 -33.85 -21.26
N ASP A 453 26.75 -33.07 -20.33
CA ASP A 453 26.04 -31.93 -19.74
C ASP A 453 25.79 -30.84 -20.78
N ALA A 454 26.78 -30.57 -21.65
CA ALA A 454 26.65 -29.63 -22.74
C ALA A 454 25.56 -30.06 -23.75
N ALA A 455 25.51 -31.36 -24.08
CA ALA A 455 24.47 -31.90 -24.94
C ALA A 455 23.07 -31.79 -24.29
N ASP A 456 22.93 -32.13 -23.00
CA ASP A 456 21.65 -32.02 -22.28
C ASP A 456 21.11 -30.58 -22.29
N ARG A 457 21.97 -29.59 -21.98
CA ARG A 457 21.59 -28.16 -22.00
C ARG A 457 21.14 -27.68 -23.38
N LEU A 458 21.89 -28.05 -24.43
CA LEU A 458 21.55 -27.70 -25.80
C LEU A 458 20.24 -28.36 -26.26
N GLU A 459 19.99 -29.59 -25.84
CA GLU A 459 18.74 -30.30 -26.14
C GLU A 459 17.54 -29.69 -25.41
N ARG A 460 17.70 -29.22 -24.16
CA ARG A 460 16.67 -28.42 -23.46
C ARG A 460 16.37 -27.11 -24.19
N LEU A 461 17.41 -26.38 -24.60
CA LEU A 461 17.26 -25.15 -25.39
C LEU A 461 16.57 -25.40 -26.73
N ALA A 462 16.85 -26.53 -27.37
CA ALA A 462 16.15 -26.94 -28.59
C ALA A 462 14.68 -27.31 -28.31
N GLY A 463 14.39 -27.90 -27.15
CA GLY A 463 13.03 -28.20 -26.69
C GLY A 463 12.12 -26.98 -26.58
N ILE A 464 12.68 -25.82 -26.20
CA ILE A 464 11.97 -24.52 -26.16
C ILE A 464 12.17 -23.68 -27.43
N SER A 465 12.72 -24.28 -28.50
CA SER A 465 12.98 -23.62 -29.80
C SER A 465 13.93 -22.41 -29.73
N TRP A 466 14.79 -22.32 -28.72
CA TRP A 466 15.83 -21.28 -28.63
C TRP A 466 17.10 -21.65 -29.39
N VAL A 467 17.29 -22.94 -29.65
CA VAL A 467 18.40 -23.52 -30.40
C VAL A 467 17.88 -24.41 -31.53
N GLU A 468 18.50 -24.29 -32.70
CA GLU A 468 18.30 -25.18 -33.85
C GLU A 468 19.34 -26.31 -33.83
N ARG A 469 18.90 -27.54 -34.14
CA ARG A 469 19.77 -28.69 -34.40
C ARG A 469 20.12 -28.76 -35.89
N GLY A 470 21.35 -29.14 -36.21
CA GLY A 470 21.77 -29.29 -37.60
C GLY A 470 23.08 -30.05 -37.80
N LEU A 471 23.41 -30.33 -39.05
CA LEU A 471 24.68 -30.93 -39.46
C LEU A 471 25.54 -29.88 -40.17
N THR A 472 26.85 -30.08 -40.20
CA THR A 472 27.78 -29.17 -40.89
C THR A 472 28.33 -29.84 -42.14
N ILE A 473 28.46 -29.09 -43.23
CA ILE A 473 29.23 -29.49 -44.42
C ILE A 473 30.43 -28.57 -44.55
N LYS A 474 31.61 -29.14 -44.80
CA LYS A 474 32.78 -28.39 -45.27
C LYS A 474 32.93 -28.62 -46.77
N CYS A 475 32.53 -27.65 -47.58
CA CYS A 475 32.49 -27.81 -49.02
C CYS A 475 33.89 -27.85 -49.62
N ALA A 476 34.23 -28.93 -50.34
CA ALA A 476 35.52 -29.07 -51.01
C ALA A 476 35.68 -28.11 -52.20
N ALA A 477 34.58 -27.68 -52.85
CA ALA A 477 34.60 -26.77 -53.99
C ALA A 477 34.83 -25.31 -53.59
N CYS A 478 33.95 -24.71 -52.77
CA CYS A 478 34.05 -23.30 -52.37
C CYS A 478 34.76 -23.06 -51.03
N GLY A 479 35.12 -24.11 -50.28
CA GLY A 479 35.79 -24.01 -48.98
C GLY A 479 34.91 -23.58 -47.80
N ILE A 480 33.64 -23.21 -48.06
CA ILE A 480 32.71 -22.72 -47.03
C ILE A 480 32.30 -23.87 -46.09
N SER A 481 32.29 -23.59 -44.80
CA SER A 481 31.70 -24.46 -43.77
C SER A 481 30.29 -23.97 -43.47
N SER A 482 29.27 -24.75 -43.81
CA SER A 482 27.87 -24.32 -43.68
C SER A 482 27.08 -25.20 -42.72
N PHE A 483 26.27 -24.56 -41.88
CA PHE A 483 25.28 -25.22 -41.04
C PHE A 483 24.01 -25.52 -41.84
N LEU A 484 23.60 -26.79 -41.82
CA LEU A 484 22.34 -27.26 -42.39
C LEU A 484 21.39 -27.66 -41.24
N PRO A 485 20.29 -26.93 -41.01
CA PRO A 485 19.31 -27.34 -40.00
C PRO A 485 18.73 -28.71 -40.37
N LEU A 486 18.40 -29.55 -39.38
CA LEU A 486 17.91 -30.91 -39.62
C LEU A 486 16.70 -30.96 -40.56
N SER A 487 15.86 -29.92 -40.56
CA SER A 487 14.72 -29.78 -41.47
C SER A 487 15.09 -29.65 -42.96
N ARG A 488 16.35 -29.36 -43.26
CA ARG A 488 16.91 -29.24 -44.63
C ARG A 488 17.92 -30.34 -44.96
N VAL A 489 18.19 -31.25 -44.02
CA VAL A 489 19.06 -32.40 -44.25
C VAL A 489 18.26 -33.46 -45.01
N PRO A 490 18.70 -33.92 -46.20
CA PRO A 490 18.05 -35.01 -46.91
C PRO A 490 17.95 -36.28 -46.06
N GLU A 491 16.84 -37.01 -46.16
CA GLU A 491 16.65 -38.28 -45.43
C GLU A 491 17.73 -39.32 -45.77
N ARG A 492 18.28 -39.26 -46.99
CA ARG A 492 19.33 -40.16 -47.47
C ARG A 492 20.35 -39.40 -48.33
N GLY A 493 21.62 -39.78 -48.21
CA GLY A 493 22.69 -39.31 -49.08
C GLY A 493 23.46 -38.09 -48.54
N PRO A 494 24.40 -37.55 -49.34
CA PRO A 494 25.21 -36.40 -48.97
C PRO A 494 24.34 -35.14 -48.89
N GLY A 495 24.78 -34.17 -48.09
CA GLY A 495 24.13 -32.88 -48.06
C GLY A 495 24.63 -31.98 -49.19
N THR A 496 23.88 -30.90 -49.45
CA THR A 496 24.19 -29.94 -50.53
C THR A 496 24.72 -28.65 -49.92
N CYS A 497 25.87 -28.16 -50.42
CA CYS A 497 26.42 -26.88 -49.98
C CYS A 497 25.48 -25.73 -50.37
N PRO A 498 25.00 -24.90 -49.43
CA PRO A 498 24.05 -23.82 -49.74
C PRO A 498 24.67 -22.66 -50.54
N GLY A 499 26.00 -22.61 -50.67
CA GLY A 499 26.69 -21.55 -51.40
C GLY A 499 26.94 -21.85 -52.88
N CYS A 500 27.17 -23.12 -53.26
CA CYS A 500 27.54 -23.49 -54.62
C CYS A 500 26.89 -24.80 -55.12
N ASP A 501 25.90 -25.31 -54.38
CA ASP A 501 25.12 -26.51 -54.69
C ASP A 501 25.94 -27.81 -54.87
N THR A 502 27.21 -27.80 -54.49
CA THR A 502 28.07 -28.99 -54.57
C THR A 502 27.71 -29.97 -53.45
N LEU A 503 27.62 -31.26 -53.79
CA LEU A 503 27.40 -32.34 -52.83
C LEU A 503 28.62 -32.52 -51.92
N GLY A 504 28.38 -32.68 -50.63
CA GLY A 504 29.44 -32.85 -49.62
C GLY A 504 29.05 -33.82 -48.50
N GLY A 505 30.06 -34.46 -47.93
CA GLY A 505 29.91 -35.26 -46.72
C GLY A 505 29.69 -34.37 -45.48
N TYR A 506 28.93 -34.87 -44.51
CA TYR A 506 28.77 -34.19 -43.23
C TYR A 506 30.05 -34.30 -42.39
N VAL A 507 30.36 -33.24 -41.65
CA VAL A 507 31.41 -33.25 -40.63
C VAL A 507 31.02 -34.26 -39.55
N GLY A 508 31.91 -35.21 -39.24
CA GLY A 508 31.62 -36.31 -38.34
C GLY A 508 32.88 -37.02 -37.84
N SER A 509 32.66 -38.05 -37.02
CA SER A 509 33.70 -38.95 -36.50
C SER A 509 33.53 -40.36 -37.08
N THR A 510 34.33 -41.31 -36.59
CA THR A 510 34.17 -42.75 -36.91
C THR A 510 32.82 -43.32 -36.46
N GLN A 511 32.08 -42.61 -35.59
CA GLN A 511 30.75 -43.00 -35.12
C GLN A 511 29.61 -42.37 -35.92
N GLY A 512 29.90 -41.54 -36.94
CA GLY A 512 28.90 -40.91 -37.80
C GLY A 512 28.93 -39.37 -37.77
N PRO A 513 27.94 -38.71 -38.41
CA PRO A 513 27.83 -37.25 -38.45
C PRO A 513 27.74 -36.64 -37.05
N THR A 514 28.43 -35.53 -36.84
CA THR A 514 28.37 -34.77 -35.58
C THR A 514 27.21 -33.80 -35.62
N LEU A 515 26.42 -33.75 -34.53
CA LEU A 515 25.35 -32.77 -34.37
C LEU A 515 25.93 -31.41 -33.95
N PHE A 516 25.46 -30.35 -34.60
CA PHE A 516 25.78 -28.96 -34.29
C PHE A 516 24.52 -28.22 -33.89
N TYR A 517 24.72 -27.17 -33.10
CA TYR A 517 23.68 -26.35 -32.52
C TYR A 517 23.97 -24.88 -32.84
N ARG A 518 22.90 -24.12 -33.06
CA ARG A 518 22.94 -22.68 -33.34
C ARG A 518 21.75 -22.00 -32.67
N LEU A 519 21.93 -20.78 -32.18
CA LEU A 519 20.80 -20.02 -31.65
C LEU A 519 19.80 -19.66 -32.74
N ASP A 520 18.52 -19.68 -32.40
CA ASP A 520 17.51 -19.01 -33.21
C ASP A 520 17.89 -17.53 -33.38
N SER A 521 17.54 -16.96 -34.53
CA SER A 521 17.90 -15.59 -34.90
C SER A 521 17.46 -14.55 -33.87
N ARG A 522 16.32 -14.77 -33.21
CA ARG A 522 15.79 -13.89 -32.17
C ARG A 522 16.59 -13.98 -30.89
N ILE A 523 16.93 -15.20 -30.46
CA ILE A 523 17.68 -15.45 -29.22
C ILE A 523 19.13 -15.02 -29.37
N ASP A 524 19.73 -15.26 -30.54
CA ASP A 524 21.07 -14.78 -30.89
C ASP A 524 21.16 -13.24 -30.77
N ARG A 525 20.14 -12.52 -31.27
CA ARG A 525 20.03 -11.06 -31.09
C ARG A 525 19.79 -10.64 -29.65
N ALA A 526 18.88 -11.30 -28.93
CA ALA A 526 18.60 -10.99 -27.53
C ALA A 526 19.84 -11.19 -26.64
N SER A 527 20.60 -12.25 -26.89
CA SER A 527 21.86 -12.51 -26.18
C SER A 527 22.92 -11.45 -26.47
N ASP A 528 23.09 -11.07 -27.74
CA ASP A 528 24.08 -10.06 -28.16
C ASP A 528 23.75 -8.68 -27.60
N GLN A 529 22.46 -8.34 -27.45
CA GLN A 529 21.98 -7.08 -26.87
C GLN A 529 21.93 -7.05 -25.33
N GLY A 530 22.34 -8.13 -24.67
CA GLY A 530 22.36 -8.20 -23.20
C GLY A 530 20.98 -8.35 -22.55
N VAL A 531 19.96 -8.86 -23.25
CA VAL A 531 18.59 -9.00 -22.72
C VAL A 531 18.48 -10.16 -21.71
N LEU A 532 19.25 -11.24 -21.90
CA LEU A 532 19.18 -12.45 -21.08
C LEU A 532 19.43 -12.22 -19.57
N PRO A 533 20.39 -11.36 -19.15
CA PRO A 533 20.50 -11.00 -17.74
C PRO A 533 19.19 -10.47 -17.14
N HIS A 534 18.44 -9.62 -17.86
CA HIS A 534 17.19 -9.05 -17.36
C HIS A 534 16.13 -10.14 -17.17
N LEU A 535 16.05 -11.07 -18.14
CA LEU A 535 15.18 -12.24 -18.05
C LEU A 535 15.55 -13.10 -16.83
N LEU A 536 16.83 -13.42 -16.62
CA LEU A 536 17.26 -14.19 -15.45
C LEU A 536 16.85 -13.54 -14.13
N THR A 537 16.99 -12.21 -14.02
CA THR A 537 16.53 -11.46 -12.87
C THR A 537 15.03 -11.59 -12.68
N ILE A 538 14.22 -11.42 -13.74
CA ILE A 538 12.77 -11.64 -13.71
C ILE A 538 12.43 -13.05 -13.24
N ALA A 539 13.10 -14.08 -13.78
CA ALA A 539 12.89 -15.48 -13.38
C ALA A 539 13.13 -15.69 -11.88
N ALA A 540 14.23 -15.12 -11.37
CA ALA A 540 14.62 -15.26 -9.97
C ALA A 540 13.63 -14.52 -9.05
N LEU A 541 13.16 -13.35 -9.45
CA LEU A 541 12.13 -12.61 -8.72
C LEU A 541 10.79 -13.35 -8.73
N SER A 542 10.35 -13.87 -9.88
CA SER A 542 9.10 -14.63 -9.98
C SER A 542 9.12 -15.96 -9.24
N ARG A 543 10.31 -16.52 -8.94
CA ARG A 543 10.44 -17.65 -8.00
C ARG A 543 10.36 -17.23 -6.54
N ARG A 544 10.80 -16.01 -6.23
CA ARG A 544 10.90 -15.50 -4.86
C ARG A 544 9.55 -15.01 -4.33
N PHE A 545 8.73 -14.43 -5.19
CA PHE A 545 7.44 -13.86 -4.83
C PHE A 545 6.29 -14.70 -5.34
N GLU A 546 5.23 -14.83 -4.54
CA GLU A 546 4.08 -15.67 -4.90
C GLU A 546 3.30 -15.06 -6.06
N ARG A 547 3.08 -13.75 -6.03
CA ARG A 547 2.32 -13.02 -7.04
C ARG A 547 3.16 -11.89 -7.57
N SER A 548 3.60 -12.03 -8.81
CA SER A 548 4.50 -11.05 -9.43
C SER A 548 4.17 -10.80 -10.90
N TRP A 549 4.55 -9.61 -11.35
CA TRP A 549 4.54 -9.22 -12.75
C TRP A 549 5.67 -8.23 -12.99
N PHE A 550 6.45 -8.46 -14.06
CA PHE A 550 7.62 -7.65 -14.38
C PHE A 550 7.70 -7.31 -15.86
N LEU A 551 8.20 -6.12 -16.15
CA LEU A 551 8.61 -5.65 -17.46
C LEU A 551 10.13 -5.50 -17.51
N PRO A 552 10.81 -6.13 -18.48
CA PRO A 552 12.19 -5.79 -18.79
C PRO A 552 12.22 -4.47 -19.57
N GLY A 553 13.14 -3.57 -19.24
CA GLY A 553 13.52 -2.40 -20.02
C GLY A 553 12.42 -1.37 -20.26
N LEU A 554 12.47 -0.24 -19.54
CA LEU A 554 11.54 0.87 -19.69
C LEU A 554 12.28 2.19 -19.89
N ASP A 555 11.76 2.97 -20.83
CA ASP A 555 12.09 4.36 -21.03
C ASP A 555 11.07 5.24 -20.29
N LEU A 556 11.56 6.17 -19.48
CA LEU A 556 10.76 6.96 -18.54
C LEU A 556 11.02 8.46 -18.73
N TRP A 557 9.94 9.24 -18.75
CA TRP A 557 9.99 10.71 -18.77
C TRP A 557 9.32 11.26 -17.51
N PHE A 558 10.13 11.70 -16.55
CA PHE A 558 9.64 12.26 -15.29
C PHE A 558 9.24 13.73 -15.42
N PRO A 559 8.21 14.18 -14.70
CA PRO A 559 7.80 15.57 -14.70
C PRO A 559 8.94 16.54 -14.39
N GLY A 560 9.09 17.58 -15.23
CA GLY A 560 10.13 18.59 -15.06
C GLY A 560 11.56 18.15 -15.39
N GLN A 561 11.75 16.92 -15.90
CA GLN A 561 13.05 16.43 -16.36
C GLN A 561 13.09 16.38 -17.90
N PRO A 562 14.02 17.11 -18.55
CA PRO A 562 14.07 17.15 -20.02
C PRO A 562 14.69 15.89 -20.64
N LYS A 563 15.32 15.02 -19.83
CA LYS A 563 16.04 13.84 -20.30
C LYS A 563 15.26 12.57 -19.97
N LYS A 564 15.29 11.64 -20.91
CA LYS A 564 14.84 10.26 -20.73
C LYS A 564 15.70 9.55 -19.68
N SER A 565 15.05 8.85 -18.77
CA SER A 565 15.66 7.87 -17.86
C SER A 565 15.32 6.45 -18.32
N GLU A 566 16.18 5.48 -18.02
CA GLU A 566 15.97 4.08 -18.38
C GLU A 566 16.00 3.24 -17.09
N ALA A 567 15.07 2.30 -16.96
CA ALA A 567 15.06 1.28 -15.92
C ALA A 567 15.14 -0.10 -16.58
N ASP A 568 16.13 -0.91 -16.20
CA ASP A 568 16.32 -2.25 -16.79
C ASP A 568 15.18 -3.22 -16.42
N LEU A 569 14.50 -2.96 -15.30
CA LEU A 569 13.43 -3.75 -14.74
C LEU A 569 12.43 -2.85 -14.01
N PHE A 570 11.14 -3.10 -14.18
CA PHE A 570 10.06 -2.60 -13.33
C PHE A 570 9.02 -3.69 -13.11
N GLY A 571 8.37 -3.71 -11.96
CA GLY A 571 7.27 -4.62 -11.73
C GLY A 571 6.62 -4.46 -10.38
N ILE A 572 5.68 -5.35 -10.11
CA ILE A 572 4.99 -5.45 -8.84
C ILE A 572 5.14 -6.88 -8.34
N ALA A 573 5.47 -7.03 -7.06
CA ALA A 573 5.39 -8.33 -6.40
C ALA A 573 4.89 -8.21 -4.97
N ASP A 574 3.91 -9.03 -4.61
CA ASP A 574 3.31 -9.11 -3.27
C ASP A 574 2.98 -7.73 -2.66
N GLY A 575 2.39 -6.83 -3.46
CA GLY A 575 1.99 -5.49 -3.05
C GLY A 575 3.10 -4.45 -3.04
N LYS A 576 4.33 -4.81 -3.41
CA LYS A 576 5.48 -3.90 -3.51
C LYS A 576 5.80 -3.52 -4.95
N VAL A 577 6.14 -2.25 -5.17
CA VAL A 577 6.70 -1.74 -6.43
C VAL A 577 8.20 -2.03 -6.46
N ILE A 578 8.66 -2.67 -7.53
CA ILE A 578 10.03 -3.11 -7.69
C ILE A 578 10.59 -2.48 -8.95
N THR A 579 11.80 -1.93 -8.88
CA THR A 579 12.56 -1.46 -10.03
C THR A 579 14.03 -1.80 -9.84
N GLY A 580 14.82 -1.87 -10.91
CA GLY A 580 16.22 -2.22 -10.74
C GLY A 580 17.09 -2.04 -11.97
N GLU A 581 18.38 -2.19 -11.72
CA GLU A 581 19.44 -2.18 -12.72
C GLU A 581 20.05 -3.58 -12.83
N VAL A 582 20.26 -4.03 -14.07
CA VAL A 582 20.77 -5.37 -14.35
C VAL A 582 21.99 -5.29 -15.25
N LYS A 583 23.14 -5.75 -14.75
CA LYS A 583 24.41 -5.72 -15.51
C LYS A 583 24.88 -7.12 -15.88
N ALA A 584 25.50 -7.22 -17.06
CA ALA A 584 26.20 -8.45 -17.43
C ALA A 584 27.40 -8.75 -16.51
N SER A 585 28.01 -7.71 -15.92
CA SER A 585 29.09 -7.84 -14.94
C SER A 585 28.83 -6.98 -13.72
N GLY A 586 28.99 -7.59 -12.54
CA GLY A 586 28.88 -6.90 -11.26
C GLY A 586 29.91 -5.78 -11.07
N ALA A 587 31.06 -5.84 -11.75
CA ALA A 587 32.07 -4.77 -11.71
C ALA A 587 31.56 -3.46 -12.32
N SER A 588 30.54 -3.48 -13.18
CA SER A 588 29.94 -2.26 -13.74
C SER A 588 29.24 -1.40 -12.68
N PHE A 589 28.91 -1.94 -11.51
CA PHE A 589 28.32 -1.16 -10.42
C PHE A 589 29.33 -0.29 -9.67
N THR A 590 30.64 -0.43 -9.91
CA THR A 590 31.65 0.46 -9.30
C THR A 590 31.82 1.78 -10.05
N GLU A 591 31.08 1.99 -11.14
CA GLU A 591 31.12 3.24 -11.91
C GLU A 591 30.63 4.43 -11.05
N PRO A 592 31.42 5.52 -10.94
CA PRO A 592 31.08 6.64 -10.07
C PRO A 592 29.71 7.25 -10.40
N GLY A 593 28.84 7.37 -9.39
CA GLY A 593 27.53 8.01 -9.51
C GLY A 593 26.42 7.13 -10.13
N GLN A 594 26.72 5.92 -10.59
CA GLN A 594 25.73 5.01 -11.17
C GLN A 594 24.64 4.64 -10.15
N ILE A 595 25.04 4.18 -8.95
CA ILE A 595 24.10 3.81 -7.87
C ILE A 595 23.17 4.97 -7.49
N GLU A 596 23.69 6.20 -7.42
CA GLU A 596 22.89 7.38 -7.10
C GLU A 596 21.85 7.68 -8.18
N LYS A 597 22.25 7.57 -9.44
CA LYS A 597 21.37 7.77 -10.59
C LYS A 597 20.22 6.75 -10.55
N ASP A 598 20.53 5.48 -10.33
CA ASP A 598 19.54 4.40 -10.37
C ASP A 598 18.57 4.49 -9.17
N LEU A 599 19.07 4.85 -7.98
CA LEU A 599 18.23 5.10 -6.81
C LEU A 599 17.36 6.35 -6.95
N ASN A 600 17.80 7.37 -7.70
CA ASN A 600 16.95 8.52 -8.00
C ASN A 600 15.79 8.14 -8.94
N ILE A 601 16.01 7.21 -9.88
CA ILE A 601 14.94 6.64 -10.72
C ILE A 601 13.99 5.83 -9.83
N ALA A 602 14.52 5.00 -8.93
CA ALA A 602 13.72 4.22 -8.01
C ALA A 602 12.83 5.10 -7.09
N ALA A 603 13.40 6.17 -6.54
CA ALA A 603 12.65 7.15 -5.77
C ALA A 603 11.59 7.88 -6.62
N GLY A 604 11.92 8.23 -7.87
CA GLY A 604 10.98 8.86 -8.81
C GLY A 604 9.77 7.96 -9.13
N LEU A 605 9.97 6.65 -9.19
CA LEU A 605 8.92 5.64 -9.35
C LEU A 605 8.21 5.27 -8.03
N ASN A 606 8.65 5.83 -6.89
CA ASN A 606 8.20 5.43 -5.57
C ASN A 606 8.31 3.91 -5.33
N ALA A 607 9.44 3.33 -5.74
CA ALA A 607 9.69 1.91 -5.59
C ALA A 607 9.94 1.54 -4.12
N ASP A 608 9.34 0.45 -3.67
CA ASP A 608 9.58 -0.13 -2.35
C ASP A 608 10.90 -0.89 -2.32
N ILE A 609 11.25 -1.56 -3.44
CA ILE A 609 12.48 -2.36 -3.59
C ILE A 609 13.26 -1.90 -4.82
N TYR A 610 14.55 -1.63 -4.62
CA TYR A 610 15.55 -1.49 -5.67
C TYR A 610 16.34 -2.79 -5.84
N VAL A 611 16.33 -3.35 -7.06
CA VAL A 611 17.08 -4.56 -7.41
C VAL A 611 18.40 -4.20 -8.08
N MET A 612 19.50 -4.76 -7.56
CA MET A 612 20.82 -4.68 -8.16
C MET A 612 21.28 -6.09 -8.55
N ALA A 613 21.24 -6.40 -9.84
CA ALA A 613 21.47 -7.77 -10.32
C ALA A 613 22.65 -7.88 -11.30
N ALA A 614 23.44 -8.94 -11.19
CA ALA A 614 24.45 -9.28 -12.19
C ALA A 614 24.76 -10.78 -12.29
N ILE A 615 25.15 -11.19 -13.51
CA ILE A 615 25.55 -12.59 -13.80
C ILE A 615 26.89 -12.95 -13.14
N THR A 616 27.74 -11.96 -12.86
CA THR A 616 28.98 -12.15 -12.09
C THR A 616 28.84 -11.55 -10.70
N PRO A 617 29.65 -11.98 -9.70
CA PRO A 617 29.59 -11.41 -8.36
C PRO A 617 29.71 -9.87 -8.38
N ILE A 618 28.86 -9.21 -7.58
CA ILE A 618 28.88 -7.76 -7.39
C ILE A 618 29.90 -7.43 -6.29
N PRO A 619 30.85 -6.50 -6.50
CA PRO A 619 31.84 -6.12 -5.49
C PRO A 619 31.22 -5.65 -4.16
N ASN A 620 31.81 -6.03 -3.02
CA ASN A 620 31.27 -5.73 -1.68
C ASN A 620 31.18 -4.23 -1.38
N ASP A 621 32.10 -3.43 -1.91
CA ASP A 621 32.09 -1.97 -1.80
C ASP A 621 30.87 -1.36 -2.51
N ALA A 622 30.54 -1.84 -3.72
CA ALA A 622 29.34 -1.43 -4.43
C ALA A 622 28.06 -1.84 -3.68
N GLN A 623 28.02 -3.06 -3.12
CA GLN A 623 26.91 -3.53 -2.28
C GLN A 623 26.71 -2.63 -1.05
N THR A 624 27.79 -2.37 -0.31
CA THR A 624 27.76 -1.55 0.92
C THR A 624 27.32 -0.12 0.62
N LEU A 625 27.79 0.46 -0.48
CA LEU A 625 27.39 1.79 -0.92
C LEU A 625 25.90 1.83 -1.26
N ALA A 626 25.41 0.86 -2.03
CA ALA A 626 24.01 0.78 -2.42
C ALA A 626 23.08 0.57 -1.21
N GLU A 627 23.46 -0.26 -0.23
CA GLU A 627 22.73 -0.44 1.02
C GLU A 627 22.62 0.87 1.82
N ALA A 628 23.73 1.58 1.99
CA ALA A 628 23.75 2.86 2.72
C ALA A 628 22.82 3.90 2.04
N ARG A 629 22.91 4.03 0.71
CA ARG A 629 22.14 5.01 -0.06
C ARG A 629 20.67 4.68 -0.21
N SER A 630 20.33 3.39 -0.25
CA SER A 630 18.93 2.94 -0.28
C SER A 630 18.26 3.22 1.07
N LYS A 631 18.97 2.95 2.18
CA LYS A 631 18.50 3.26 3.54
C LYS A 631 18.24 4.74 3.76
N GLU A 632 19.10 5.62 3.24
CA GLU A 632 18.90 7.09 3.29
C GLU A 632 17.62 7.54 2.59
N ARG A 633 17.11 6.75 1.62
CA ARG A 633 15.91 7.04 0.83
C ARG A 633 14.68 6.24 1.26
N GLY A 634 14.81 5.37 2.27
CA GLY A 634 13.73 4.48 2.70
C GLY A 634 13.37 3.39 1.69
N ILE A 635 14.27 3.03 0.77
CA ILE A 635 14.07 2.00 -0.25
C ILE A 635 14.77 0.71 0.22
N GLU A 636 14.09 -0.43 0.15
CA GLU A 636 14.71 -1.74 0.40
C GLU A 636 15.62 -2.12 -0.77
N ILE A 637 16.78 -2.71 -0.51
CA ILE A 637 17.68 -3.17 -1.58
C ILE A 637 17.68 -4.70 -1.67
N MET A 638 17.66 -5.21 -2.90
CA MET A 638 17.82 -6.62 -3.20
C MET A 638 19.01 -6.83 -4.14
N ILE A 639 20.06 -7.45 -3.63
CA ILE A 639 21.28 -7.76 -4.39
C ILE A 639 21.17 -9.19 -4.91
N MET A 640 21.35 -9.38 -6.21
CA MET A 640 21.22 -10.69 -6.87
C MET A 640 22.47 -10.98 -7.70
N GLY A 641 23.27 -11.93 -7.25
CA GLY A 641 24.44 -12.42 -7.97
C GLY A 641 24.16 -13.74 -8.70
N PRO A 642 25.22 -14.41 -9.22
CA PRO A 642 25.06 -15.65 -9.96
C PRO A 642 24.35 -16.77 -9.18
N ALA A 643 24.47 -16.82 -7.85
CA ALA A 643 23.85 -17.84 -7.01
C ALA A 643 22.32 -17.69 -6.93
N GLU A 644 21.82 -16.46 -7.01
CA GLU A 644 20.39 -16.16 -6.98
C GLU A 644 19.77 -16.27 -8.38
N LEU A 645 20.53 -15.93 -9.43
CA LEU A 645 20.07 -15.89 -10.82
C LEU A 645 20.04 -17.29 -11.47
N CYS A 646 21.04 -18.13 -11.21
CA CYS A 646 21.22 -19.46 -11.81
C CYS A 646 21.04 -20.58 -10.77
N MET A 647 20.30 -21.65 -11.13
CA MET A 647 20.02 -22.82 -10.29
C MET A 647 20.89 -24.03 -10.63
#